data_AF-A0A0W0SAP5-F1
#
_entry.id   AF-A0A0W0SAP5-F1
#
_cell.length_a   1.000
_cell.length_b   1.000
_cell.length_c   1.000
_cell.angle_alpha   90.00
_cell.angle_beta   90.00
_cell.angle_gamma   90.00
#
_symmetry.space_group_name_H-M   'P 1'
#
loop_
_entity.id
_entity.type
_entity.pdbx_description
1 polymer ?
#
loop_
_entity_poly.entity_id
_entity_poly.type
_entity_poly.pdbx_seq_one_letter_code
_entity_poly.pdbx_strand_id
1 'polypeptide(L)'
;MGLALTQAFTFGDNGQHTVEVTLKDGDRTPSTLEEYLYVLDHITQICEDEGEAFLANAYVKKLTKILLEKYQEHLRATQSDWYDKDNPKLFTVAKQLEAFAFLTGEQEGIEAIIGEFPLLKLIKSNYEAYQQDNFLDNLDPLKFKNFNRPLLALQMMMRVLDPRYINQRDEQVCGVNAFVHNITLFNPMKYVRMVSELAATGVCDLKEFAGKEGVLRVEVTEGVANKESSDGSDIRDADHIILNGIRSSENAIVRYSSEGPELAKQLFGVTTHNEIKRWMKQAGYHHVQNIPVHEREAIKQLNLLIKDGYMVGLAGTGSLANYILNPEEGAPDSQNVVQRFMDGHFFIIQDIDFDKETDMVHVRIMTWGEEKSASIPFAEWKKNIGLVGTAVVGQDPYMHSVLRKKVQEIDLNPANPSTYCSPQAYCLFVKQQHGSQDKKIDALLDEAFQHKNGKTWWTAAKEIQDLLQQLPAGAIESTLLDISIIPEVNSAIKAEFERINQIVDSTEKINALEKIGIQNNIEVQRQLIPLYVQKERWDDVREIVRNSKGSLTDQHIIKECLEVACSKLSFESRKVIVPDDIKELLDKNSKIDVTPKELIDAVSEMTGLAKGGGFTYGLRGRLLESIRPRYQQEGREVHHLNQATLLKKDVYNFVSLLDRELHRAEPAHKIMNKQKLTQFCNTLIDNINNPQVLKDFCYRKNRVLMKICEFFLKVASYFDKNIITKGVEKTRNFKEDFSEIKDNDDLKPEPENSNGVKEGADLNPEAESSSGINENDELKPEPESPNFACN
;
A
#
# COMPACT_ATOMS: atom_id res chain seq x y z
N MET A 1 -40.16 -6.27 -27.84
CA MET A 1 -40.81 -4.95 -27.79
C MET A 1 -40.56 -4.36 -26.42
N GLY A 2 -39.83 -3.24 -26.37
CA GLY A 2 -39.63 -2.47 -25.16
C GLY A 2 -40.88 -1.72 -24.68
N LEU A 3 -40.78 -1.15 -23.49
CA LEU A 3 -41.88 -0.46 -22.79
C LEU A 3 -41.63 1.05 -22.72
N ALA A 4 -42.70 1.83 -22.65
CA ALA A 4 -42.61 3.24 -22.28
C ALA A 4 -42.51 3.40 -20.76
N LEU A 5 -41.76 4.40 -20.28
CA LEU A 5 -41.73 4.69 -18.84
C LEU A 5 -43.12 5.06 -18.30
N THR A 6 -43.93 5.79 -19.09
CA THR A 6 -45.30 6.15 -18.72
C THR A 6 -46.22 4.93 -18.53
N GLN A 7 -45.97 3.81 -19.23
CA GLN A 7 -46.69 2.55 -19.00
C GLN A 7 -46.36 1.91 -17.66
N ALA A 8 -45.16 2.17 -17.15
CA ALA A 8 -44.73 1.70 -15.83
C ALA A 8 -45.20 2.63 -14.70
N PHE A 9 -45.89 3.73 -15.00
CA PHE A 9 -46.43 4.64 -14.00
C PHE A 9 -47.91 4.37 -13.74
N THR A 10 -48.23 3.91 -12.54
CA THR A 10 -49.59 3.95 -12.01
C THR A 10 -49.89 5.33 -11.41
N PHE A 11 -51.07 5.87 -11.66
CA PHE A 11 -51.53 7.13 -11.09
C PHE A 11 -52.53 6.85 -9.97
N GLY A 12 -52.26 7.31 -8.75
CA GLY A 12 -53.19 7.19 -7.63
C GLY A 12 -54.40 8.13 -7.78
N ASP A 13 -55.58 7.70 -7.33
CA ASP A 13 -56.88 8.41 -7.44
C ASP A 13 -56.90 9.81 -6.78
N ASN A 14 -55.90 10.11 -5.95
CA ASN A 14 -55.78 11.31 -5.11
C ASN A 14 -54.74 12.32 -5.66
N GLY A 15 -54.26 12.17 -6.89
CA GLY A 15 -53.31 13.10 -7.52
C GLY A 15 -51.89 13.04 -6.94
N GLN A 16 -51.67 12.23 -5.90
CA GLN A 16 -50.34 11.80 -5.49
C GLN A 16 -49.86 10.72 -6.46
N HIS A 17 -48.76 11.01 -7.12
CA HIS A 17 -48.15 10.07 -8.02
C HIS A 17 -47.28 9.08 -7.25
N THR A 18 -47.84 7.94 -6.86
CA THR A 18 -47.07 6.77 -6.44
C THR A 18 -46.65 6.00 -7.68
N VAL A 19 -45.37 6.11 -8.06
CA VAL A 19 -44.83 5.31 -9.15
C VAL A 19 -44.63 3.89 -8.62
N GLU A 20 -45.56 3.00 -8.94
CA GLU A 20 -45.37 1.57 -8.78
C GLU A 20 -45.11 0.98 -10.15
N VAL A 21 -43.82 0.84 -10.48
CA VAL A 21 -43.38 0.03 -11.61
C VAL A 21 -43.88 -1.40 -11.38
N THR A 22 -44.37 -2.13 -12.39
CA THR A 22 -44.89 -3.50 -12.22
C THR A 22 -44.09 -4.52 -13.02
N LEU A 23 -43.93 -5.73 -12.48
CA LEU A 23 -43.30 -6.85 -13.19
C LEU A 23 -44.32 -7.55 -14.11
N LYS A 24 -43.90 -7.88 -15.34
CA LYS A 24 -44.74 -8.57 -16.35
C LYS A 24 -45.28 -9.95 -15.90
N ASP A 25 -44.64 -10.61 -14.94
CA ASP A 25 -44.99 -11.97 -14.51
C ASP A 25 -46.10 -12.06 -13.42
N GLY A 26 -46.84 -10.98 -13.14
CA GLY A 26 -48.11 -11.09 -12.40
C GLY A 26 -48.49 -9.93 -11.47
N ASP A 27 -48.58 -8.70 -11.98
CA ASP A 27 -49.09 -7.52 -11.24
C ASP A 27 -48.48 -7.33 -9.83
N ARG A 28 -47.21 -7.71 -9.66
CA ARG A 28 -46.46 -7.49 -8.41
C ARG A 28 -45.52 -6.29 -8.55
N THR A 29 -45.56 -5.40 -7.57
CA THR A 29 -44.65 -4.26 -7.45
C THR A 29 -43.25 -4.75 -7.03
N PRO A 30 -42.17 -4.32 -7.70
CA PRO A 30 -40.80 -4.58 -7.29
C PRO A 30 -40.57 -4.15 -5.85
N SER A 31 -40.01 -5.06 -5.06
CA SER A 31 -39.80 -4.88 -3.62
C SER A 31 -38.35 -4.55 -3.27
N THR A 32 -37.42 -4.86 -4.18
CA THR A 32 -35.98 -4.60 -4.02
C THR A 32 -35.46 -3.66 -5.10
N LEU A 33 -34.31 -3.03 -4.86
CA LEU A 33 -33.63 -2.21 -5.87
C LEU A 33 -33.31 -3.03 -7.14
N GLU A 34 -32.87 -4.27 -6.99
CA GLU A 34 -32.53 -5.14 -8.14
C GLU A 34 -33.74 -5.44 -9.01
N GLU A 35 -34.89 -5.79 -8.41
CA GLU A 35 -36.15 -5.99 -9.15
C GLU A 35 -36.58 -4.70 -9.85
N TYR A 36 -36.36 -3.53 -9.22
CA TYR A 36 -36.70 -2.23 -9.80
C TYR A 36 -35.84 -1.91 -11.02
N LEU A 37 -34.51 -2.09 -10.91
CA LEU A 37 -33.58 -1.91 -12.03
C LEU A 37 -33.88 -2.89 -13.18
N TYR A 38 -34.27 -4.12 -12.86
CA TYR A 38 -34.62 -5.11 -13.87
C TYR A 38 -35.80 -4.64 -14.74
N VAL A 39 -36.85 -4.08 -14.14
CA VAL A 39 -37.97 -3.54 -14.92
C VAL A 39 -37.54 -2.33 -15.73
N LEU A 40 -36.74 -1.43 -15.13
CA LEU A 40 -36.26 -0.24 -15.83
C LEU A 40 -35.39 -0.56 -17.05
N ASP A 41 -34.68 -1.70 -17.07
CA ASP A 41 -33.89 -2.09 -18.25
C ASP A 41 -34.79 -2.33 -19.45
N HIS A 42 -36.05 -2.72 -19.24
CA HIS A 42 -37.00 -2.97 -20.33
C HIS A 42 -37.60 -1.69 -20.92
N ILE A 43 -37.31 -0.52 -20.33
CA ILE A 43 -37.76 0.78 -20.84
C ILE A 43 -36.92 1.19 -22.05
N THR A 44 -37.58 1.45 -23.18
CA THR A 44 -36.95 1.87 -24.44
C THR A 44 -37.41 3.24 -24.92
N GLN A 45 -38.42 3.80 -24.26
CA GLN A 45 -38.91 5.15 -24.54
C GLN A 45 -39.45 5.77 -23.25
N ILE A 46 -39.42 7.09 -23.12
CA ILE A 46 -39.93 7.75 -21.91
C ILE A 46 -41.45 7.95 -21.99
N CYS A 47 -41.95 8.48 -23.10
CA CYS A 47 -43.37 8.72 -23.34
C CYS A 47 -43.89 7.79 -24.44
N GLU A 48 -45.16 7.42 -24.40
CA GLU A 48 -45.84 6.67 -25.47
C GLU A 48 -46.13 7.57 -26.68
N ASP A 49 -46.61 8.78 -26.41
CA ASP A 49 -47.05 9.74 -27.43
C ASP A 49 -46.05 10.89 -27.58
N GLU A 50 -45.77 11.29 -28.83
CA GLU A 50 -44.94 12.47 -29.13
C GLU A 50 -45.50 13.76 -28.52
N GLY A 51 -46.82 13.83 -28.32
CA GLY A 51 -47.50 14.94 -27.66
C GLY A 51 -47.11 15.14 -26.20
N GLU A 52 -46.57 14.12 -25.53
CA GLU A 52 -46.12 14.15 -24.13
C GLU A 52 -44.60 14.32 -24.00
N ALA A 53 -43.87 14.46 -25.11
CA ALA A 53 -42.41 14.58 -25.10
C ALA A 53 -41.90 15.74 -24.22
N PHE A 54 -42.68 16.82 -24.08
CA PHE A 54 -42.36 17.95 -23.21
C PHE A 54 -42.36 17.61 -21.71
N LEU A 55 -43.01 16.50 -21.31
CA LEU A 55 -43.05 16.01 -19.93
C LEU A 55 -41.93 15.00 -19.62
N ALA A 56 -41.17 14.54 -20.61
CA ALA A 56 -40.17 13.48 -20.46
C ALA A 56 -39.15 13.79 -19.34
N ASN A 57 -38.63 15.02 -19.29
CA ASN A 57 -37.70 15.44 -18.23
C ASN A 57 -38.34 15.37 -16.83
N ALA A 58 -39.60 15.76 -16.71
CA ALA A 58 -40.32 15.73 -15.43
C ALA A 58 -40.55 14.28 -14.96
N TYR A 59 -40.86 13.36 -15.88
CA TYR A 59 -40.98 11.94 -15.57
C TYR A 59 -39.66 11.33 -15.09
N VAL A 60 -38.54 11.65 -15.76
CA VAL A 60 -37.21 11.17 -15.35
C VAL A 60 -36.83 11.73 -13.98
N LYS A 61 -36.99 13.04 -13.73
CA LYS A 61 -36.68 13.65 -12.42
C LYS A 61 -37.46 13.03 -11.27
N LYS A 62 -38.73 12.71 -11.51
CA LYS A 62 -39.56 12.04 -10.52
C LYS A 62 -39.09 10.62 -10.25
N LEU A 63 -38.79 9.86 -11.31
CA LEU A 63 -38.21 8.52 -11.19
C LEU A 63 -36.89 8.54 -10.41
N THR A 64 -36.04 9.55 -10.62
CA THR A 64 -34.79 9.73 -9.88
C THR A 64 -35.03 9.80 -8.37
N LYS A 65 -36.04 10.55 -7.89
CA LYS A 65 -36.36 10.60 -6.46
C LYS A 65 -36.67 9.21 -5.90
N ILE A 66 -37.49 8.45 -6.62
CA ILE A 66 -37.87 7.08 -6.23
C ILE A 66 -36.67 6.12 -6.25
N LEU A 67 -35.81 6.23 -7.26
CA LEU A 67 -34.59 5.43 -7.33
C LEU A 67 -33.65 5.74 -6.16
N LEU A 68 -33.51 7.02 -5.77
CA LEU A 68 -32.73 7.41 -4.60
C LEU A 68 -33.35 6.89 -3.31
N GLU A 69 -34.68 6.91 -3.16
CA GLU A 69 -35.37 6.30 -2.01
C GLU A 69 -35.12 4.78 -1.94
N LYS A 70 -35.25 4.06 -3.07
CA LYS A 70 -34.95 2.62 -3.15
C LYS A 70 -33.48 2.33 -2.89
N TYR A 71 -32.59 3.22 -3.34
CA TYR A 71 -31.17 3.11 -3.07
C TYR A 71 -30.85 3.33 -1.59
N GLN A 72 -31.50 4.31 -0.95
CA GLN A 72 -31.42 4.53 0.49
C GLN A 72 -31.86 3.30 1.28
N GLU A 73 -32.98 2.66 0.90
CA GLU A 73 -33.44 1.39 1.48
C GLU A 73 -32.39 0.28 1.33
N HIS A 74 -31.75 0.17 0.15
CA HIS A 74 -30.67 -0.78 -0.08
C HIS A 74 -29.45 -0.52 0.82
N LEU A 75 -29.05 0.74 0.99
CA LEU A 75 -27.97 1.12 1.91
C LEU A 75 -28.32 0.75 3.37
N ARG A 76 -29.59 0.93 3.79
CA ARG A 76 -30.05 0.46 5.12
C ARG A 76 -30.00 -1.06 5.25
N ALA A 77 -30.35 -1.81 4.20
CA ALA A 77 -30.29 -3.27 4.25
C ALA A 77 -28.85 -3.80 4.39
N THR A 78 -27.87 -3.00 3.98
CA THR A 78 -26.42 -3.31 4.00
C THR A 78 -25.68 -2.54 5.11
N GLN A 79 -26.38 -2.18 6.18
CA GLN A 79 -25.95 -1.22 7.21
C GLN A 79 -24.57 -1.49 7.83
N SER A 80 -24.16 -2.75 7.98
CA SER A 80 -22.86 -3.12 8.54
C SER A 80 -21.67 -2.52 7.79
N ASP A 81 -21.84 -2.24 6.50
CA ASP A 81 -20.75 -1.84 5.62
C ASP A 81 -20.50 -0.32 5.70
N TRP A 82 -21.51 0.50 6.02
CA TRP A 82 -21.47 1.97 5.79
C TRP A 82 -21.01 2.81 6.98
N TYR A 83 -20.78 2.19 8.14
CA TYR A 83 -20.21 2.86 9.32
C TYR A 83 -18.71 2.63 9.48
N ASP A 84 -18.10 1.84 8.59
CA ASP A 84 -16.66 1.69 8.52
C ASP A 84 -16.06 2.82 7.66
N LYS A 85 -15.34 3.75 8.29
CA LYS A 85 -14.63 4.86 7.62
C LYS A 85 -13.58 4.39 6.61
N ASP A 86 -13.13 3.14 6.73
CA ASP A 86 -12.15 2.54 5.85
C ASP A 86 -12.81 1.76 4.70
N ASN A 87 -14.15 1.68 4.65
CA ASN A 87 -14.87 1.03 3.57
C ASN A 87 -14.63 1.77 2.23
N PRO A 88 -13.96 1.14 1.26
CA PRO A 88 -13.68 1.77 -0.03
C PRO A 88 -14.95 2.10 -0.83
N LYS A 89 -16.07 1.42 -0.57
CA LYS A 89 -17.35 1.68 -1.24
C LYS A 89 -17.94 3.05 -0.90
N LEU A 90 -17.59 3.67 0.23
CA LEU A 90 -18.12 4.99 0.62
C LEU A 90 -17.90 6.03 -0.49
N PHE A 91 -16.76 5.96 -1.17
CA PHE A 91 -16.49 6.83 -2.32
C PHE A 91 -17.36 6.53 -3.53
N THR A 92 -17.46 5.25 -3.90
CA THR A 92 -18.30 4.82 -5.01
C THR A 92 -19.71 5.34 -4.77
N VAL A 93 -20.27 5.18 -3.56
CA VAL A 93 -21.59 5.71 -3.19
C VAL A 93 -21.66 7.22 -3.32
N ALA A 94 -20.69 7.96 -2.77
CA ALA A 94 -20.67 9.42 -2.91
C ALA A 94 -20.61 9.87 -4.39
N LYS A 95 -19.89 9.14 -5.24
CA LYS A 95 -19.83 9.40 -6.69
C LYS A 95 -21.07 8.94 -7.44
N GLN A 96 -21.78 7.91 -6.97
CA GLN A 96 -23.10 7.56 -7.50
C GLN A 96 -24.09 8.70 -7.22
N LEU A 97 -24.14 9.21 -5.99
CA LEU A 97 -24.98 10.36 -5.65
C LEU A 97 -24.62 11.59 -6.49
N GLU A 98 -23.33 11.92 -6.62
CA GLU A 98 -22.88 13.01 -7.48
C GLU A 98 -23.28 12.80 -8.96
N ALA A 99 -23.24 11.56 -9.46
CA ALA A 99 -23.69 11.23 -10.81
C ALA A 99 -25.20 11.44 -10.99
N PHE A 100 -26.02 11.12 -9.98
CA PHE A 100 -27.44 11.42 -10.00
C PHE A 100 -27.70 12.93 -10.07
N ALA A 101 -27.01 13.72 -9.25
CA ALA A 101 -27.11 15.19 -9.33
C ALA A 101 -26.68 15.72 -10.69
N PHE A 102 -25.55 15.24 -11.24
CA PHE A 102 -25.08 15.64 -12.56
C PHE A 102 -26.09 15.29 -13.66
N LEU A 103 -26.75 14.12 -13.56
CA LEU A 103 -27.70 13.69 -14.57
C LEU A 103 -29.02 14.47 -14.50
N THR A 104 -29.55 14.74 -13.31
CA THR A 104 -30.95 15.19 -13.17
C THR A 104 -31.16 16.46 -12.34
N GLY A 105 -30.10 16.97 -11.71
CA GLY A 105 -30.16 18.13 -10.81
C GLY A 105 -30.80 17.85 -9.45
N GLU A 106 -31.09 16.58 -9.12
CA GLU A 106 -31.78 16.21 -7.87
C GLU A 106 -30.90 16.47 -6.65
N GLN A 107 -31.40 17.23 -5.67
CA GLN A 107 -30.67 17.61 -4.45
C GLN A 107 -31.31 17.03 -3.19
N GLU A 108 -32.63 17.14 -3.06
CA GLU A 108 -33.37 16.77 -1.86
C GLU A 108 -33.18 15.28 -1.52
N GLY A 109 -33.31 14.40 -2.53
CA GLY A 109 -33.10 12.96 -2.35
C GLY A 109 -31.66 12.61 -1.94
N ILE A 110 -30.67 13.34 -2.46
CA ILE A 110 -29.26 13.15 -2.11
C ILE A 110 -28.99 13.62 -0.68
N GLU A 111 -29.49 14.79 -0.30
CA GLU A 111 -29.36 15.34 1.05
C GLU A 111 -29.99 14.42 2.10
N ALA A 112 -31.13 13.78 1.79
CA ALA A 112 -31.76 12.80 2.66
C ALA A 112 -30.85 11.60 2.94
N ILE A 113 -30.21 11.03 1.91
CA ILE A 113 -29.26 9.92 2.04
C ILE A 113 -28.03 10.37 2.83
N ILE A 114 -27.42 11.49 2.45
CA ILE A 114 -26.23 12.03 3.11
C ILE A 114 -26.51 12.37 4.59
N GLY A 115 -27.74 12.80 4.91
CA GLY A 115 -28.20 13.04 6.27
C GLY A 115 -28.26 11.78 7.13
N GLU A 116 -28.68 10.64 6.56
CA GLU A 116 -28.79 9.35 7.25
C GLU A 116 -27.42 8.63 7.37
N PHE A 117 -26.55 8.75 6.37
CA PHE A 117 -25.24 8.10 6.31
C PHE A 117 -24.09 9.13 6.45
N PRO A 118 -23.74 9.56 7.68
CA PRO A 118 -22.88 10.73 7.91
C PRO A 118 -21.44 10.59 7.40
N LEU A 119 -20.91 9.37 7.23
CA LEU A 119 -19.57 9.19 6.67
C LEU A 119 -19.48 9.63 5.20
N LEU A 120 -20.60 9.65 4.46
CA LEU A 120 -20.63 10.17 3.09
C LEU A 120 -20.33 11.67 3.04
N LYS A 121 -20.69 12.43 4.10
CA LYS A 121 -20.37 13.88 4.21
C LYS A 121 -18.87 14.15 4.25
N LEU A 122 -18.06 13.19 4.68
CA LEU A 122 -16.60 13.33 4.75
C LEU A 122 -15.96 13.27 3.35
N ILE A 123 -16.68 12.77 2.35
CA ILE A 123 -16.22 12.68 0.97
C ILE A 123 -16.67 13.92 0.22
N LYS A 124 -15.69 14.70 -0.26
CA LYS A 124 -15.94 15.86 -1.10
C LYS A 124 -16.68 15.45 -2.38
N SER A 125 -17.93 15.88 -2.50
CA SER A 125 -18.78 15.77 -3.68
C SER A 125 -19.26 17.17 -4.07
N ASN A 126 -19.49 17.41 -5.36
CA ASN A 126 -19.92 18.71 -5.87
C ASN A 126 -21.36 18.68 -6.37
N TYR A 127 -22.22 17.87 -5.72
CA TYR A 127 -23.57 17.60 -6.23
C TYR A 127 -24.43 18.87 -6.28
N GLU A 128 -24.21 19.82 -5.36
CA GLU A 128 -24.86 21.13 -5.33
C GLU A 128 -24.64 21.97 -6.61
N ALA A 129 -23.46 21.83 -7.25
CA ALA A 129 -23.14 22.59 -8.45
C ALA A 129 -24.01 22.22 -9.66
N TYR A 130 -24.63 21.03 -9.64
CA TYR A 130 -25.43 20.53 -10.75
C TYR A 130 -26.93 20.84 -10.64
N GLN A 131 -27.35 21.59 -9.61
CA GLN A 131 -28.77 21.93 -9.43
C GLN A 131 -29.37 22.64 -10.67
N GLN A 132 -28.59 23.53 -11.30
CA GLN A 132 -29.01 24.30 -12.47
C GLN A 132 -28.29 23.90 -13.76
N ASP A 133 -27.13 23.24 -13.64
CA ASP A 133 -26.32 22.77 -14.76
C ASP A 133 -26.20 21.25 -14.69
N ASN A 134 -27.23 20.57 -15.22
CA ASN A 134 -27.30 19.12 -15.28
C ASN A 134 -27.56 18.62 -16.71
N PHE A 135 -27.22 17.35 -16.95
CA PHE A 135 -27.30 16.74 -18.27
C PHE A 135 -28.71 16.74 -18.86
N LEU A 136 -29.74 16.53 -18.04
CA LEU A 136 -31.13 16.41 -18.49
C LEU A 136 -31.73 17.75 -18.94
N ASP A 137 -31.42 18.83 -18.22
CA ASP A 137 -31.92 20.18 -18.52
C ASP A 137 -31.08 20.94 -19.57
N ASN A 138 -29.95 20.37 -20.00
CA ASN A 138 -29.14 20.96 -21.06
C ASN A 138 -29.88 20.90 -22.42
N LEU A 139 -30.05 22.07 -23.04
CA LEU A 139 -30.81 22.26 -24.28
C LEU A 139 -29.98 22.07 -25.56
N ASP A 140 -28.66 21.89 -25.46
CA ASP A 140 -27.81 21.68 -26.62
C ASP A 140 -28.16 20.37 -27.33
N PRO A 141 -28.19 20.35 -28.67
CA PRO A 141 -28.46 19.13 -29.41
C PRO A 141 -27.36 18.09 -29.19
N LEU A 142 -27.74 16.81 -29.14
CA LEU A 142 -26.79 15.70 -29.08
C LEU A 142 -26.11 15.50 -30.44
N LYS A 143 -24.83 15.09 -30.41
CA LYS A 143 -24.12 14.56 -31.60
C LYS A 143 -24.84 13.33 -32.15
N PHE A 144 -25.39 12.50 -31.27
CA PHE A 144 -26.21 11.34 -31.58
C PHE A 144 -27.66 11.77 -31.79
N LYS A 145 -27.96 12.28 -33.00
CA LYS A 145 -29.24 12.95 -33.31
C LYS A 145 -30.48 12.08 -33.14
N ASN A 146 -30.32 10.76 -33.24
CA ASN A 146 -31.41 9.79 -33.13
C ASN A 146 -31.68 9.37 -31.67
N PHE A 147 -30.86 9.82 -30.72
CA PHE A 147 -30.96 9.39 -29.32
C PHE A 147 -31.74 10.38 -28.48
N ASN A 148 -32.47 9.86 -27.49
CA ASN A 148 -33.29 10.65 -26.59
C ASN A 148 -32.53 10.93 -25.27
N ARG A 149 -32.28 12.22 -24.97
CA ARG A 149 -31.54 12.66 -23.78
C ARG A 149 -32.17 12.16 -22.45
N PRO A 150 -33.49 12.25 -22.23
CA PRO A 150 -34.15 11.62 -21.07
C PRO A 150 -33.92 10.12 -20.94
N LEU A 151 -34.02 9.38 -22.05
CA LEU A 151 -33.74 7.93 -22.06
C LEU A 151 -32.27 7.64 -21.75
N LEU A 152 -31.33 8.43 -22.29
CA LEU A 152 -29.91 8.31 -21.96
C LEU A 152 -29.65 8.56 -20.47
N ALA A 153 -30.29 9.56 -19.87
CA ALA A 153 -30.18 9.82 -18.44
C ALA A 153 -30.66 8.63 -17.60
N LEU A 154 -31.80 8.03 -17.96
CA LEU A 154 -32.30 6.80 -17.33
C LEU A 154 -31.31 5.64 -17.44
N GLN A 155 -30.85 5.35 -18.66
CA GLN A 155 -29.89 4.28 -18.92
C GLN A 155 -28.59 4.49 -18.12
N MET A 156 -28.07 5.72 -18.05
CA MET A 156 -26.89 6.03 -17.24
C MET A 156 -27.13 5.87 -15.74
N MET A 157 -28.26 6.33 -15.19
CA MET A 157 -28.60 6.16 -13.77
C MET A 157 -28.60 4.69 -13.35
N MET A 158 -29.14 3.81 -14.19
CA MET A 158 -29.16 2.37 -13.90
C MET A 158 -27.76 1.77 -13.80
N ARG A 159 -26.88 2.12 -14.75
CA ARG A 159 -25.49 1.61 -14.82
C ARG A 159 -24.62 2.16 -13.69
N VAL A 160 -24.92 3.39 -13.25
CA VAL A 160 -24.32 3.99 -12.05
C VAL A 160 -24.65 3.19 -10.80
N LEU A 161 -25.91 2.78 -10.63
CA LEU A 161 -26.34 1.99 -9.47
C LEU A 161 -25.81 0.55 -9.54
N ASP A 162 -25.83 -0.04 -10.74
CA ASP A 162 -25.40 -1.40 -10.96
C ASP A 162 -24.72 -1.55 -12.33
N PRO A 163 -23.38 -1.66 -12.36
CA PRO A 163 -22.62 -1.81 -13.59
C PRO A 163 -23.03 -3.01 -14.44
N ARG A 164 -23.67 -4.06 -13.88
CA ARG A 164 -24.15 -5.24 -14.65
C ARG A 164 -25.01 -4.88 -15.85
N TYR A 165 -25.70 -3.74 -15.80
CA TYR A 165 -26.52 -3.24 -16.90
C TYR A 165 -25.73 -2.63 -18.07
N ILE A 166 -24.40 -2.50 -17.96
CA ILE A 166 -23.51 -2.22 -19.10
C ILE A 166 -23.37 -3.53 -19.87
N ASN A 167 -24.07 -3.63 -21.00
CA ASN A 167 -24.15 -4.88 -21.75
C ASN A 167 -23.82 -4.67 -23.22
N GLN A 168 -22.73 -5.29 -23.67
CA GLN A 168 -22.32 -5.29 -25.07
C GLN A 168 -23.31 -6.03 -25.99
N ARG A 169 -24.19 -6.88 -25.46
CA ARG A 169 -25.06 -7.78 -26.24
C ARG A 169 -24.21 -8.59 -27.23
N ASP A 170 -24.55 -8.57 -28.51
CA ASP A 170 -23.83 -9.28 -29.57
C ASP A 170 -22.66 -8.47 -30.16
N GLU A 171 -22.38 -7.27 -29.65
CA GLU A 171 -21.28 -6.43 -30.12
C GLU A 171 -19.91 -7.00 -29.71
N GLN A 172 -18.97 -6.99 -30.64
CA GLN A 172 -17.60 -7.50 -30.43
C GLN A 172 -16.73 -6.44 -29.74
N VAL A 173 -17.05 -6.10 -28.49
CA VAL A 173 -16.37 -5.02 -27.73
C VAL A 173 -15.98 -5.44 -26.31
N CYS A 174 -15.75 -6.73 -26.07
CA CYS A 174 -15.52 -7.28 -24.72
C CYS A 174 -14.37 -6.63 -23.95
N GLY A 175 -13.25 -6.30 -24.60
CA GLY A 175 -12.14 -5.60 -23.96
C GLY A 175 -12.52 -4.18 -23.50
N VAL A 176 -13.25 -3.44 -24.34
CA VAL A 176 -13.75 -2.10 -24.00
C VAL A 176 -14.81 -2.18 -22.92
N ASN A 177 -15.71 -3.16 -23.01
CA ASN A 177 -16.73 -3.43 -22.01
C ASN A 177 -16.11 -3.67 -20.63
N ALA A 178 -15.12 -4.56 -20.54
CA ALA A 178 -14.39 -4.80 -19.29
C ALA A 178 -13.70 -3.53 -18.75
N PHE A 179 -13.16 -2.68 -19.62
CA PHE A 179 -12.55 -1.40 -19.21
C PHE A 179 -13.58 -0.39 -18.68
N VAL A 180 -14.72 -0.25 -19.34
CA VAL A 180 -15.80 0.70 -18.98
C VAL A 180 -16.53 0.29 -17.71
N HIS A 181 -16.82 -1.00 -17.55
CA HIS A 181 -17.35 -1.54 -16.30
C HIS A 181 -16.44 -1.22 -15.11
N ASN A 182 -15.14 -1.44 -15.28
CA ASN A 182 -14.16 -1.13 -14.25
C ASN A 182 -14.20 0.36 -13.88
N ILE A 183 -14.21 1.28 -14.86
CA ILE A 183 -14.40 2.72 -14.59
C ILE A 183 -15.68 2.96 -13.77
N THR A 184 -16.79 2.32 -14.14
CA THR A 184 -18.10 2.54 -13.51
C THR A 184 -18.15 2.01 -12.08
N LEU A 185 -17.51 0.87 -11.80
CA LEU A 185 -17.50 0.22 -10.49
C LEU A 185 -16.81 1.08 -9.40
N PHE A 186 -15.75 1.80 -9.77
CA PHE A 186 -14.95 2.58 -8.83
C PHE A 186 -15.23 4.08 -8.89
N ASN A 187 -15.56 4.60 -10.07
CA ASN A 187 -15.86 6.01 -10.28
C ASN A 187 -17.03 6.18 -11.27
N PRO A 188 -18.27 5.90 -10.83
CA PRO A 188 -19.44 5.99 -11.70
C PRO A 188 -19.70 7.41 -12.22
N MET A 189 -19.24 8.44 -11.50
CA MET A 189 -19.27 9.82 -11.97
C MET A 189 -18.42 10.02 -13.24
N LYS A 190 -17.27 9.34 -13.33
CA LYS A 190 -16.41 9.35 -14.53
C LYS A 190 -17.12 8.72 -15.72
N TYR A 191 -17.80 7.60 -15.50
CA TYR A 191 -18.61 6.95 -16.53
C TYR A 191 -19.66 7.90 -17.12
N VAL A 192 -20.48 8.55 -16.28
CA VAL A 192 -21.55 9.44 -16.78
C VAL A 192 -21.01 10.66 -17.50
N ARG A 193 -19.87 11.22 -17.07
CA ARG A 193 -19.21 12.33 -17.78
C ARG A 193 -18.75 11.90 -19.17
N MET A 194 -18.09 10.75 -19.27
CA MET A 194 -17.62 10.24 -20.56
C MET A 194 -18.79 10.04 -21.53
N VAL A 195 -19.85 9.35 -21.10
CA VAL A 195 -21.03 9.13 -21.94
C VAL A 195 -21.68 10.46 -22.33
N SER A 196 -21.81 11.40 -21.40
CA SER A 196 -22.43 12.71 -21.64
C SER A 196 -21.62 13.59 -22.60
N GLU A 197 -20.30 13.65 -22.46
CA GLU A 197 -19.42 14.42 -23.35
C GLU A 197 -19.40 13.85 -24.76
N LEU A 198 -19.33 12.51 -24.88
CA LEU A 198 -19.42 11.83 -26.17
C LEU A 198 -20.80 12.03 -26.79
N ALA A 199 -21.88 11.93 -26.00
CA ALA A 199 -23.24 12.16 -26.50
C ALA A 199 -23.44 13.59 -27.00
N ALA A 200 -22.89 14.59 -26.30
CA ALA A 200 -23.03 16.00 -26.64
C ALA A 200 -22.13 16.41 -27.82
N THR A 201 -20.84 16.06 -27.78
CA THR A 201 -19.84 16.62 -28.69
C THR A 201 -19.22 15.58 -29.63
N GLY A 202 -19.35 14.30 -29.32
CA GLY A 202 -18.64 13.21 -29.99
C GLY A 202 -17.18 13.06 -29.55
N VAL A 203 -16.70 13.85 -28.59
CA VAL A 203 -15.32 13.85 -28.13
C VAL A 203 -15.27 13.83 -26.61
N CYS A 204 -14.40 13.01 -26.04
CA CYS A 204 -14.10 13.01 -24.61
C CYS A 204 -12.60 12.85 -24.39
N ASP A 205 -12.02 13.74 -23.57
CA ASP A 205 -10.63 13.63 -23.13
C ASP A 205 -10.60 13.16 -21.67
N LEU A 206 -9.96 12.03 -21.38
CA LEU A 206 -9.73 11.56 -20.01
C LEU A 206 -8.54 12.30 -19.34
N LYS A 207 -8.54 13.63 -19.45
CA LYS A 207 -7.48 14.55 -19.00
C LYS A 207 -7.31 14.64 -17.50
N GLU A 208 -8.40 14.58 -16.72
CA GLU A 208 -8.37 14.78 -15.26
C GLU A 208 -7.44 13.81 -14.51
N PHE A 209 -7.03 12.72 -15.17
CA PHE A 209 -6.21 11.68 -14.58
C PHE A 209 -4.91 11.41 -15.36
N ALA A 210 -4.60 12.18 -16.40
CA ALA A 210 -3.46 11.90 -17.28
C ALA A 210 -2.18 11.50 -16.53
N GLY A 211 -1.67 10.31 -16.81
CA GLY A 211 -0.36 9.88 -16.32
C GLY A 211 0.76 10.59 -17.09
N LYS A 212 2.02 10.27 -16.75
CA LYS A 212 3.19 10.73 -17.54
C LYS A 212 3.16 10.26 -19.02
N GLU A 213 2.27 9.31 -19.36
CA GLU A 213 2.19 8.64 -20.66
C GLU A 213 1.09 9.18 -21.60
N GLY A 214 0.48 10.34 -21.29
CA GLY A 214 -0.44 11.06 -22.19
C GLY A 214 -1.93 11.01 -21.79
N VAL A 215 -2.80 11.46 -22.71
CA VAL A 215 -4.26 11.57 -22.52
C VAL A 215 -4.94 10.52 -23.40
N LEU A 216 -5.88 9.75 -22.84
CA LEU A 216 -6.81 8.95 -23.64
C LEU A 216 -7.89 9.88 -24.20
N ARG A 217 -7.86 10.11 -25.51
CA ARG A 217 -8.86 10.91 -26.23
C ARG A 217 -9.74 9.99 -27.05
N VAL A 218 -11.04 10.06 -26.82
CA VAL A 218 -12.05 9.29 -27.54
C VAL A 218 -12.77 10.24 -28.50
N GLU A 219 -12.76 9.90 -29.79
CA GLU A 219 -13.49 10.62 -30.83
C GLU A 219 -14.39 9.65 -31.60
N VAL A 220 -15.70 9.87 -31.52
CA VAL A 220 -16.68 8.99 -32.18
C VAL A 220 -16.73 9.28 -33.68
N THR A 221 -16.74 8.23 -34.48
CA THR A 221 -16.93 8.35 -35.92
C THR A 221 -18.39 8.68 -36.27
N GLU A 222 -18.63 9.25 -37.45
CA GLU A 222 -19.98 9.49 -37.96
C GLU A 222 -20.84 8.21 -38.02
N GLY A 223 -20.24 7.06 -38.34
CA GLY A 223 -20.95 5.78 -38.36
C GLY A 223 -21.47 5.37 -36.98
N VAL A 224 -20.71 5.67 -35.91
CA VAL A 224 -21.14 5.44 -34.53
C VAL A 224 -22.21 6.45 -34.12
N ALA A 225 -22.05 7.72 -34.49
CA ALA A 225 -22.98 8.79 -34.11
C ALA A 225 -24.36 8.69 -34.78
N ASN A 226 -24.45 8.09 -35.97
CA ASN A 226 -25.69 8.00 -36.75
C ASN A 226 -26.52 6.72 -36.47
N LYS A 227 -26.19 5.93 -35.45
CA LYS A 227 -26.98 4.76 -35.05
C LYS A 227 -28.43 5.16 -34.73
N GLU A 228 -29.39 4.32 -35.07
CA GLU A 228 -30.76 4.44 -34.56
C GLU A 228 -30.84 4.02 -33.09
N SER A 229 -31.80 4.61 -32.35
CA SER A 229 -32.02 4.27 -30.94
C SER A 229 -32.51 2.83 -30.80
N SER A 230 -32.02 2.15 -29.76
CA SER A 230 -32.36 0.76 -29.47
C SER A 230 -33.82 0.57 -29.06
N ASP A 231 -34.50 -0.39 -29.68
CA ASP A 231 -35.81 -0.89 -29.22
C ASP A 231 -35.68 -1.98 -28.13
N GLY A 232 -34.46 -2.16 -27.60
CA GLY A 232 -34.06 -3.15 -26.61
C GLY A 232 -33.68 -4.52 -27.17
N SER A 233 -33.76 -4.72 -28.49
CA SER A 233 -33.25 -5.94 -29.13
C SER A 233 -31.73 -5.94 -29.34
N ASP A 234 -31.11 -4.76 -29.37
CA ASP A 234 -29.69 -4.55 -29.59
C ASP A 234 -29.03 -3.80 -28.41
N ILE A 235 -27.76 -3.41 -28.57
CA ILE A 235 -27.00 -2.66 -27.56
C ILE A 235 -27.71 -1.34 -27.21
N ARG A 236 -27.84 -1.05 -25.92
CA ARG A 236 -28.49 0.17 -25.41
C ARG A 236 -27.72 1.43 -25.82
N ASP A 237 -28.41 2.55 -25.96
CA ASP A 237 -27.85 3.80 -26.48
C ASP A 237 -26.64 4.29 -25.67
N ALA A 238 -26.72 4.27 -24.34
CA ALA A 238 -25.60 4.66 -23.46
C ALA A 238 -24.37 3.75 -23.63
N ASP A 239 -24.59 2.44 -23.76
CA ASP A 239 -23.52 1.45 -23.98
C ASP A 239 -22.92 1.60 -25.38
N HIS A 240 -23.74 1.88 -26.39
CA HIS A 240 -23.27 2.15 -27.75
C HIS A 240 -22.36 3.38 -27.80
N ILE A 241 -22.78 4.50 -27.18
CA ILE A 241 -21.98 5.73 -27.13
C ILE A 241 -20.58 5.45 -26.61
N ILE A 242 -20.47 4.73 -25.50
CA ILE A 242 -19.20 4.56 -24.81
C ILE A 242 -18.37 3.40 -25.37
N LEU A 243 -18.97 2.23 -25.59
CA LEU A 243 -18.26 1.03 -26.02
C LEU A 243 -17.81 1.16 -27.47
N ASN A 244 -18.74 1.49 -28.37
CA ASN A 244 -18.42 1.70 -29.79
C ASN A 244 -17.69 3.03 -30.02
N GLY A 245 -17.93 4.04 -29.17
CA GLY A 245 -17.14 5.28 -29.18
C GLY A 245 -15.66 5.03 -28.95
N ILE A 246 -15.30 4.42 -27.80
CA ILE A 246 -13.91 4.06 -27.48
C ILE A 246 -13.35 3.13 -28.56
N ARG A 247 -14.11 2.10 -28.97
CA ARG A 247 -13.59 1.15 -29.96
C ARG A 247 -13.30 1.83 -31.29
N SER A 248 -14.17 2.70 -31.77
CA SER A 248 -13.97 3.39 -33.05
C SER A 248 -12.76 4.33 -33.03
N SER A 249 -12.46 4.93 -31.87
CA SER A 249 -11.31 5.84 -31.67
C SER A 249 -9.99 5.10 -31.52
N GLU A 250 -9.99 3.94 -30.84
CA GLU A 250 -8.78 3.27 -30.38
C GLU A 250 -8.40 2.01 -31.18
N ASN A 251 -9.14 1.66 -32.23
CA ASN A 251 -8.87 0.45 -32.98
C ASN A 251 -7.55 0.54 -33.77
N ALA A 252 -6.55 -0.22 -33.33
CA ALA A 252 -5.26 -0.30 -33.98
C ALA A 252 -5.22 -1.28 -35.18
N ILE A 253 -6.22 -2.16 -35.33
CA ILE A 253 -6.16 -3.32 -36.24
C ILE A 253 -7.10 -3.17 -37.45
N VAL A 254 -8.36 -2.78 -37.25
CA VAL A 254 -9.36 -2.63 -38.35
C VAL A 254 -10.27 -1.43 -38.07
N ARG A 255 -10.66 -0.63 -39.06
CA ARG A 255 -11.64 0.47 -38.86
C ARG A 255 -13.07 -0.06 -38.78
N TYR A 256 -13.94 0.62 -38.02
CA TYR A 256 -15.34 0.21 -37.85
C TYR A 256 -16.10 0.29 -39.17
N SER A 257 -16.87 -0.75 -39.50
CA SER A 257 -17.84 -0.74 -40.59
C SER A 257 -18.99 -1.69 -40.27
N SER A 258 -20.20 -1.14 -40.10
CA SER A 258 -21.44 -1.91 -39.93
C SER A 258 -21.76 -2.79 -41.16
N GLU A 259 -21.24 -2.43 -42.32
CA GLU A 259 -21.43 -3.12 -43.62
C GLU A 259 -20.24 -4.02 -44.02
N GLY A 260 -19.21 -4.14 -43.18
CA GLY A 260 -17.98 -4.87 -43.51
C GLY A 260 -18.12 -6.41 -43.55
N PRO A 261 -17.13 -7.12 -44.13
CA PRO A 261 -17.08 -8.59 -44.10
C PRO A 261 -17.04 -9.14 -42.66
N GLU A 262 -17.66 -10.30 -42.43
CA GLU A 262 -17.78 -10.89 -41.09
C GLU A 262 -16.44 -11.09 -40.37
N LEU A 263 -15.40 -11.51 -41.10
CA LEU A 263 -14.05 -11.64 -40.54
C LEU A 263 -13.45 -10.29 -40.14
N ALA A 264 -13.75 -9.22 -40.88
CA ALA A 264 -13.31 -7.87 -40.53
C ALA A 264 -14.07 -7.33 -39.32
N LYS A 265 -15.35 -7.70 -39.14
CA LYS A 265 -16.15 -7.41 -37.94
C LYS A 265 -15.64 -8.18 -36.70
N GLN A 266 -15.26 -9.44 -36.87
CA GLN A 266 -14.63 -10.25 -35.82
C GLN A 266 -13.26 -9.70 -35.41
N LEU A 267 -12.42 -9.31 -36.38
CA LEU A 267 -11.11 -8.71 -36.11
C LEU A 267 -11.23 -7.27 -35.58
N PHE A 268 -12.28 -6.54 -35.95
CA PHE A 268 -12.60 -5.22 -35.40
C PHE A 268 -12.76 -5.27 -33.88
N GLY A 269 -13.26 -6.36 -33.31
CA GLY A 269 -13.46 -6.48 -31.86
C GLY A 269 -12.24 -6.92 -31.04
N VAL A 270 -11.17 -7.37 -31.70
CA VAL A 270 -10.00 -7.91 -30.99
C VAL A 270 -9.31 -6.80 -30.22
N THR A 271 -9.40 -6.90 -28.89
CA THR A 271 -8.64 -6.05 -27.98
C THR A 271 -7.56 -6.89 -27.33
N THR A 272 -6.33 -6.39 -27.30
CA THR A 272 -5.21 -7.06 -26.64
C THR A 272 -5.05 -6.57 -25.20
N HIS A 273 -4.47 -7.38 -24.33
CA HIS A 273 -4.15 -6.95 -22.95
C HIS A 273 -3.19 -5.74 -22.91
N ASN A 274 -2.36 -5.55 -23.95
CA ASN A 274 -1.48 -4.39 -24.07
C ASN A 274 -2.24 -3.11 -24.42
N GLU A 275 -3.32 -3.19 -25.20
CA GLU A 275 -4.21 -2.06 -25.46
C GLU A 275 -4.94 -1.64 -24.19
N ILE A 276 -5.54 -2.58 -23.43
CA ILE A 276 -6.17 -2.26 -22.14
C ILE A 276 -5.16 -1.61 -21.19
N LYS A 277 -3.95 -2.17 -21.09
CA LYS A 277 -2.87 -1.60 -20.27
C LYS A 277 -2.54 -0.17 -20.69
N ARG A 278 -2.43 0.09 -21.99
CA ARG A 278 -2.20 1.45 -22.53
C ARG A 278 -3.35 2.39 -22.17
N TRP A 279 -4.59 1.98 -22.36
CA TRP A 279 -5.77 2.77 -22.03
C TRP A 279 -5.86 3.08 -20.54
N MET A 280 -5.60 2.10 -19.67
CA MET A 280 -5.53 2.32 -18.23
C MET A 280 -4.47 3.36 -17.88
N LYS A 281 -3.25 3.26 -18.43
CA LYS A 281 -2.21 4.26 -18.16
C LYS A 281 -2.59 5.67 -18.66
N GLN A 282 -3.16 5.77 -19.87
CA GLN A 282 -3.59 7.04 -20.45
C GLN A 282 -4.82 7.63 -19.75
N ALA A 283 -5.67 6.78 -19.16
CA ALA A 283 -6.79 7.16 -18.30
C ALA A 283 -6.38 7.42 -16.83
N GLY A 284 -5.07 7.31 -16.55
CA GLY A 284 -4.45 7.74 -15.29
C GLY A 284 -4.22 6.70 -14.23
N TYR A 285 -4.57 5.45 -14.49
CA TYR A 285 -4.40 4.38 -13.51
C TYR A 285 -2.94 4.25 -13.08
N HIS A 286 -2.75 3.97 -11.79
CA HIS A 286 -1.45 3.73 -11.20
C HIS A 286 -1.12 2.24 -11.22
N HIS A 287 0.17 1.91 -11.20
CA HIS A 287 0.68 0.55 -11.05
C HIS A 287 0.11 -0.44 -12.10
N VAL A 288 -0.11 0.05 -13.33
CA VAL A 288 -0.74 -0.75 -14.38
C VAL A 288 0.22 -1.85 -14.89
N GLN A 289 -0.20 -3.10 -14.78
CA GLN A 289 0.61 -4.25 -15.16
C GLN A 289 -0.21 -5.40 -15.75
N ASN A 290 0.48 -6.28 -16.47
CA ASN A 290 -0.09 -7.51 -17.01
C ASN A 290 0.45 -8.68 -16.17
N ILE A 291 -0.43 -9.55 -15.71
CA ILE A 291 -0.13 -10.69 -14.86
C ILE A 291 -0.61 -11.96 -15.57
N PRO A 292 0.29 -12.83 -16.06
CA PRO A 292 -0.08 -14.13 -16.60
C PRO A 292 -0.63 -15.03 -15.48
N VAL A 293 -1.86 -15.51 -15.63
CA VAL A 293 -2.61 -16.21 -14.57
C VAL A 293 -2.64 -17.74 -14.76
N HIS A 294 -1.49 -18.29 -15.13
CA HIS A 294 -1.30 -19.74 -15.34
C HIS A 294 -0.80 -20.49 -14.10
N GLU A 295 -0.42 -19.75 -13.07
CA GLU A 295 0.23 -20.28 -11.86
C GLU A 295 -0.58 -19.91 -10.61
N ARG A 296 -0.49 -20.75 -9.58
CA ARG A 296 -1.21 -20.58 -8.30
C ARG A 296 -0.79 -19.29 -7.60
N GLU A 297 0.47 -18.91 -7.77
CA GLU A 297 1.08 -17.71 -7.20
C GLU A 297 0.51 -16.44 -7.83
N ALA A 298 0.23 -16.46 -9.14
CA ALA A 298 -0.41 -15.35 -9.84
C ALA A 298 -1.87 -15.16 -9.38
N ILE A 299 -2.59 -16.24 -9.10
CA ILE A 299 -3.95 -16.17 -8.53
C ILE A 299 -3.94 -15.51 -7.16
N LYS A 300 -3.02 -15.89 -6.27
CA LYS A 300 -2.85 -15.25 -4.96
C LYS A 300 -2.45 -13.79 -5.08
N GLN A 301 -1.57 -13.46 -6.04
CA GLN A 301 -1.20 -12.09 -6.34
C GLN A 301 -2.43 -11.26 -6.74
N LEU A 302 -3.30 -11.79 -7.61
CA LEU A 302 -4.55 -11.13 -7.98
C LEU A 302 -5.51 -10.96 -6.80
N ASN A 303 -5.66 -11.97 -5.94
CA ASN A 303 -6.50 -11.86 -4.74
C ASN A 303 -6.08 -10.67 -3.87
N LEU A 304 -4.77 -10.53 -3.63
CA LEU A 304 -4.22 -9.44 -2.85
C LEU A 304 -4.44 -8.07 -3.53
N LEU A 305 -4.19 -7.99 -4.85
CA LEU A 305 -4.42 -6.76 -5.61
C LEU A 305 -5.91 -6.32 -5.59
N ILE A 306 -6.85 -7.26 -5.72
CA ILE A 306 -8.28 -6.96 -5.63
C ILE A 306 -8.64 -6.42 -4.23
N LYS A 307 -8.11 -7.06 -3.17
CA LYS A 307 -8.29 -6.58 -1.78
C LYS A 307 -7.74 -5.17 -1.56
N ASP A 308 -6.67 -4.83 -2.27
CA ASP A 308 -6.06 -3.51 -2.31
C ASP A 308 -6.83 -2.47 -3.17
N GLY A 309 -7.95 -2.86 -3.77
CA GLY A 309 -8.78 -2.01 -4.62
C GLY A 309 -8.23 -1.81 -6.04
N TYR A 310 -7.41 -2.74 -6.53
CA TYR A 310 -7.05 -2.77 -7.96
C TYR A 310 -8.20 -3.31 -8.80
N MET A 311 -8.34 -2.74 -9.99
CA MET A 311 -9.17 -3.30 -11.05
C MET A 311 -8.46 -4.50 -11.67
N VAL A 312 -9.24 -5.52 -12.06
CA VAL A 312 -8.72 -6.72 -12.71
C VAL A 312 -9.63 -7.10 -13.87
N GLY A 313 -9.19 -6.79 -15.09
CA GLY A 313 -9.76 -7.34 -16.31
C GLY A 313 -8.94 -8.55 -16.76
N LEU A 314 -9.58 -9.69 -17.04
CA LEU A 314 -8.90 -10.90 -17.51
C LEU A 314 -9.14 -11.12 -19.00
N ALA A 315 -8.06 -11.17 -19.78
CA ALA A 315 -8.07 -11.76 -21.11
C ALA A 315 -7.97 -13.29 -20.95
N GLY A 316 -9.11 -13.97 -21.07
CA GLY A 316 -9.24 -15.42 -20.99
C GLY A 316 -9.87 -15.99 -22.25
N THR A 317 -10.54 -17.13 -22.12
CA THR A 317 -11.37 -17.70 -23.19
C THR A 317 -12.85 -17.52 -22.91
N GLY A 318 -13.67 -17.40 -23.96
CA GLY A 318 -15.12 -17.42 -23.87
C GLY A 318 -15.63 -18.74 -23.28
N SER A 319 -14.98 -19.85 -23.61
CA SER A 319 -15.32 -21.16 -23.03
C SER A 319 -15.11 -21.23 -21.52
N LEU A 320 -14.02 -20.64 -20.99
CA LEU A 320 -13.82 -20.56 -19.53
C LEU A 320 -14.91 -19.70 -18.88
N ALA A 321 -15.25 -18.57 -19.49
CA ALA A 321 -16.32 -17.71 -18.98
C ALA A 321 -17.67 -18.44 -18.96
N ASN A 322 -18.04 -19.13 -20.04
CA ASN A 322 -19.23 -19.98 -20.10
C ASN A 322 -19.22 -21.07 -19.03
N TYR A 323 -18.08 -21.72 -18.78
CA TYR A 323 -17.99 -22.75 -17.74
C TYR A 323 -18.17 -22.17 -16.33
N ILE A 324 -17.69 -20.94 -16.08
CA ILE A 324 -17.95 -20.24 -14.82
C ILE A 324 -19.42 -19.87 -14.69
N LEU A 325 -20.06 -19.43 -15.78
CA LEU A 325 -21.47 -19.07 -15.79
C LEU A 325 -22.39 -20.30 -15.71
N ASN A 326 -22.02 -21.44 -16.30
CA ASN A 326 -22.85 -22.65 -16.34
C ASN A 326 -22.03 -23.88 -15.93
N PRO A 327 -21.61 -23.97 -14.66
CA PRO A 327 -20.73 -25.05 -14.19
C PRO A 327 -21.35 -26.45 -14.35
N GLU A 328 -22.68 -26.54 -14.38
CA GLU A 328 -23.45 -27.76 -14.62
C GLU A 328 -23.29 -28.34 -16.03
N GLU A 329 -22.91 -27.53 -17.02
CA GLU A 329 -22.63 -27.99 -18.39
C GLU A 329 -21.28 -28.71 -18.50
N GLY A 330 -20.45 -28.63 -17.45
CA GLY A 330 -19.14 -29.28 -17.39
C GLY A 330 -18.03 -28.48 -18.05
N ALA A 331 -16.79 -28.94 -17.82
CA ALA A 331 -15.61 -28.26 -18.34
C ALA A 331 -15.53 -28.37 -19.89
N PRO A 332 -15.07 -27.32 -20.59
CA PRO A 332 -15.02 -27.34 -22.03
C PRO A 332 -14.03 -28.39 -22.58
N ASP A 333 -14.37 -28.89 -23.76
CA ASP A 333 -13.52 -29.81 -24.52
C ASP A 333 -12.18 -29.16 -24.89
N SER A 334 -11.17 -29.99 -25.09
CA SER A 334 -9.84 -29.49 -25.46
C SER A 334 -9.85 -28.81 -26.84
N GLN A 335 -9.68 -27.50 -26.85
CA GLN A 335 -9.51 -26.73 -28.08
C GLN A 335 -8.06 -26.78 -28.60
N ASN A 336 -7.86 -26.69 -29.91
CA ASN A 336 -6.54 -26.48 -30.51
C ASN A 336 -6.06 -25.01 -30.36
N VAL A 337 -4.80 -24.74 -30.70
CA VAL A 337 -4.19 -23.40 -30.53
C VAL A 337 -4.94 -22.30 -31.26
N VAL A 338 -5.41 -22.55 -32.49
CA VAL A 338 -6.15 -21.57 -33.30
C VAL A 338 -7.52 -21.30 -32.69
N GLN A 339 -8.22 -22.35 -32.27
CA GLN A 339 -9.51 -22.22 -31.59
C GLN A 339 -9.39 -21.43 -30.29
N ARG A 340 -8.37 -21.68 -29.46
CA ARG A 340 -8.13 -20.93 -28.21
C ARG A 340 -7.82 -19.46 -28.45
N PHE A 341 -7.20 -19.14 -29.58
CA PHE A 341 -6.91 -17.76 -29.95
C PHE A 341 -8.19 -17.04 -30.41
N MET A 342 -9.02 -17.70 -31.23
CA MET A 342 -10.29 -17.16 -31.71
C MET A 342 -11.37 -17.11 -30.62
N ASP A 343 -11.25 -17.95 -29.58
CA ASP A 343 -12.10 -17.95 -28.39
C ASP A 343 -11.64 -16.93 -27.34
N GLY A 344 -10.76 -15.99 -27.68
CA GLY A 344 -10.30 -14.95 -26.76
C GLY A 344 -11.46 -14.07 -26.29
N HIS A 345 -11.59 -13.87 -24.98
CA HIS A 345 -12.64 -13.07 -24.38
C HIS A 345 -12.13 -12.27 -23.18
N PHE A 346 -12.69 -11.08 -22.97
CA PHE A 346 -12.43 -10.27 -21.78
C PHE A 346 -13.60 -10.34 -20.82
N PHE A 347 -13.29 -10.64 -19.56
CA PHE A 347 -14.24 -10.58 -18.46
C PHE A 347 -13.58 -10.00 -17.21
N ILE A 348 -14.40 -9.51 -16.29
CA ILE A 348 -13.91 -8.85 -15.07
C ILE A 348 -13.85 -9.89 -13.98
N ILE A 349 -12.79 -9.84 -13.17
CA ILE A 349 -12.70 -10.64 -11.95
C ILE A 349 -13.08 -9.75 -10.78
N GLN A 350 -14.22 -10.04 -10.16
CA GLN A 350 -14.68 -9.36 -8.94
C GLN A 350 -14.00 -9.93 -7.69
N ASP A 351 -13.76 -11.24 -7.70
CA ASP A 351 -13.02 -11.93 -6.64
C ASP A 351 -12.36 -13.18 -7.20
N ILE A 352 -11.20 -13.54 -6.66
CA ILE A 352 -10.51 -14.78 -6.99
C ILE A 352 -9.69 -15.25 -5.81
N ASP A 353 -9.76 -16.53 -5.46
CA ASP A 353 -8.95 -17.16 -4.44
C ASP A 353 -8.51 -18.56 -4.88
N PHE A 354 -7.39 -19.03 -4.34
CA PHE A 354 -6.89 -20.37 -4.60
C PHE A 354 -6.80 -21.15 -3.30
N ASP A 355 -7.68 -22.15 -3.16
CA ASP A 355 -7.66 -23.08 -2.04
C ASP A 355 -6.61 -24.17 -2.29
N LYS A 356 -5.57 -24.17 -1.45
CA LYS A 356 -4.48 -25.14 -1.51
C LYS A 356 -4.90 -26.54 -1.07
N GLU A 357 -5.89 -26.67 -0.19
CA GLU A 357 -6.31 -27.95 0.37
C GLU A 357 -7.15 -28.74 -0.63
N THR A 358 -8.03 -28.03 -1.35
CA THR A 358 -8.92 -28.64 -2.36
C THR A 358 -8.38 -28.54 -3.79
N ASP A 359 -7.32 -27.76 -4.03
CA ASP A 359 -6.76 -27.43 -5.36
C ASP A 359 -7.79 -26.78 -6.30
N MET A 360 -8.64 -25.93 -5.72
CA MET A 360 -9.73 -25.23 -6.40
C MET A 360 -9.42 -23.74 -6.54
N VAL A 361 -9.83 -23.19 -7.67
CA VAL A 361 -9.91 -21.75 -7.92
C VAL A 361 -11.34 -21.32 -7.65
N HIS A 362 -11.54 -20.54 -6.60
CA HIS A 362 -12.80 -19.87 -6.35
C HIS A 362 -12.75 -18.54 -7.09
N VAL A 363 -13.68 -18.30 -7.99
CA VAL A 363 -13.68 -17.09 -8.82
C VAL A 363 -15.08 -16.54 -8.93
N ARG A 364 -15.20 -15.22 -8.92
CA ARG A 364 -16.42 -14.49 -9.26
C ARG A 364 -16.12 -13.58 -10.43
N ILE A 365 -16.80 -13.80 -11.54
CA ILE A 365 -16.61 -13.01 -12.76
C ILE A 365 -17.86 -12.22 -13.09
N MET A 366 -17.67 -11.16 -13.88
CA MET A 366 -18.75 -10.46 -14.56
C MET A 366 -18.47 -10.42 -16.06
N THR A 367 -19.43 -10.88 -16.86
CA THR A 367 -19.39 -10.82 -18.33
C THR A 367 -20.79 -11.00 -18.93
N TRP A 368 -21.01 -10.50 -20.15
CA TRP A 368 -22.32 -10.56 -20.85
C TRP A 368 -23.53 -10.05 -20.05
N GLY A 369 -23.30 -9.19 -19.06
CA GLY A 369 -24.34 -8.68 -18.16
C GLY A 369 -24.70 -9.62 -17.00
N GLU A 370 -23.98 -10.73 -16.84
CA GLU A 370 -24.14 -11.69 -15.76
C GLU A 370 -22.96 -11.63 -14.79
N GLU A 371 -23.24 -11.80 -13.51
CA GLU A 371 -22.23 -11.98 -12.47
C GLU A 371 -22.45 -13.34 -11.80
N LYS A 372 -21.41 -14.18 -11.74
CA LYS A 372 -21.52 -15.51 -11.14
C LYS A 372 -20.22 -15.94 -10.48
N SER A 373 -20.39 -16.70 -9.40
CA SER A 373 -19.29 -17.36 -8.69
C SER A 373 -19.24 -18.83 -9.06
N ALA A 374 -18.03 -19.35 -9.25
CA ALA A 374 -17.78 -20.76 -9.46
C ALA A 374 -16.55 -21.23 -8.69
N SER A 375 -16.48 -22.54 -8.45
CA SER A 375 -15.30 -23.21 -7.92
C SER A 375 -14.81 -24.20 -8.96
N ILE A 376 -13.63 -23.95 -9.51
CA ILE A 376 -13.10 -24.70 -10.66
C ILE A 376 -11.80 -25.40 -10.24
N PRO A 377 -11.61 -26.70 -10.53
CA PRO A 377 -10.33 -27.36 -10.31
C PRO A 377 -9.18 -26.62 -11.02
N PHE A 378 -8.05 -26.42 -10.35
CA PHE A 378 -6.93 -25.64 -10.92
C PHE A 378 -6.42 -26.21 -12.26
N ALA A 379 -6.48 -27.52 -12.44
CA ALA A 379 -6.15 -28.17 -13.71
C ALA A 379 -7.07 -27.71 -14.87
N GLU A 380 -8.38 -27.59 -14.62
CA GLU A 380 -9.34 -27.10 -15.60
C GLU A 380 -9.21 -25.59 -15.83
N TRP A 381 -8.95 -24.81 -14.77
CA TRP A 381 -8.61 -23.38 -14.93
C TRP A 381 -7.43 -23.20 -15.87
N LYS A 382 -6.31 -23.88 -15.60
CA LYS A 382 -5.07 -23.77 -16.38
C LYS A 382 -5.26 -24.26 -17.82
N LYS A 383 -6.05 -25.31 -18.03
CA LYS A 383 -6.35 -25.86 -19.36
C LYS A 383 -7.18 -24.89 -20.18
N ASN A 384 -8.19 -24.26 -19.58
CA ASN A 384 -9.22 -23.51 -20.30
C ASN A 384 -8.97 -22.00 -20.35
N ILE A 385 -8.08 -21.43 -19.52
CA ILE A 385 -7.73 -20.00 -19.58
C ILE A 385 -6.99 -19.59 -20.88
N GLY A 386 -6.61 -20.56 -21.71
CA GLY A 386 -6.06 -20.34 -23.04
C GLY A 386 -4.61 -19.84 -23.05
N LEU A 387 -4.10 -19.48 -24.24
CA LEU A 387 -2.75 -18.91 -24.40
C LEU A 387 -2.68 -17.42 -24.05
N VAL A 388 -3.85 -16.76 -23.95
CA VAL A 388 -3.98 -15.32 -23.70
C VAL A 388 -4.19 -14.99 -22.23
N GLY A 389 -4.30 -16.00 -21.35
CA GLY A 389 -4.60 -15.93 -19.92
C GLY A 389 -3.82 -14.89 -19.12
N THR A 390 -4.23 -13.64 -19.22
CA THR A 390 -3.50 -12.49 -18.72
C THR A 390 -4.46 -11.51 -18.09
N ALA A 391 -4.30 -11.28 -16.80
CA ALA A 391 -4.99 -10.22 -16.10
C ALA A 391 -4.29 -8.88 -16.34
N VAL A 392 -5.05 -7.87 -16.74
CA VAL A 392 -4.62 -6.48 -16.77
C VAL A 392 -5.13 -5.84 -15.49
N VAL A 393 -4.21 -5.33 -14.69
CA VAL A 393 -4.53 -4.73 -13.40
C VAL A 393 -4.07 -3.29 -13.32
N GLY A 394 -4.76 -2.48 -12.54
CA GLY A 394 -4.36 -1.11 -12.25
C GLY A 394 -5.19 -0.51 -11.12
N GLN A 395 -4.59 0.41 -10.38
CA GLN A 395 -5.24 1.07 -9.25
C GLN A 395 -5.82 2.41 -9.69
N ASP A 396 -7.11 2.64 -9.37
CA ASP A 396 -7.75 3.91 -9.67
C ASP A 396 -7.05 5.08 -8.93
N PRO A 397 -6.89 6.25 -9.57
CA PRO A 397 -6.29 7.43 -8.94
C PRO A 397 -6.94 7.85 -7.63
N TYR A 398 -8.24 7.62 -7.47
CA TYR A 398 -8.94 7.88 -6.22
C TYR A 398 -8.42 7.02 -5.08
N MET A 399 -8.31 5.70 -5.28
CA MET A 399 -7.81 4.77 -4.27
C MET A 399 -6.40 5.20 -3.83
N HIS A 400 -5.56 5.62 -4.79
CA HIS A 400 -4.25 6.17 -4.49
C HIS A 400 -4.28 7.48 -3.68
N SER A 401 -5.30 8.35 -3.89
CA SER A 401 -5.47 9.59 -3.11
C SER A 401 -5.92 9.34 -1.67
N VAL A 402 -6.80 8.36 -1.43
CA VAL A 402 -7.22 7.93 -0.09
C VAL A 402 -6.02 7.39 0.67
N LEU A 403 -5.23 6.53 0.03
CA LEU A 403 -4.01 5.99 0.59
C LEU A 403 -3.02 7.11 0.96
N ARG A 404 -2.84 8.12 0.10
CA ARG A 404 -1.98 9.28 0.41
C ARG A 404 -2.49 10.11 1.58
N LYS A 405 -3.81 10.31 1.71
CA LYS A 405 -4.39 10.98 2.89
C LYS A 405 -4.15 10.18 4.17
N LYS A 406 -4.33 8.85 4.13
CA LYS A 406 -4.00 7.97 5.27
C LYS A 406 -2.52 8.04 5.66
N VAL A 407 -1.62 8.20 4.68
CA VAL A 407 -0.17 8.42 4.93
C VAL A 407 0.10 9.79 5.54
N GLN A 408 -0.61 10.84 5.11
CA GLN A 408 -0.52 12.19 5.68
C GLN A 408 -1.10 12.27 7.11
N GLU A 409 -2.04 11.39 7.44
CA GLU A 409 -2.61 11.20 8.78
C GLU A 409 -1.74 10.33 9.69
N ILE A 410 -0.61 9.78 9.20
CA ILE A 410 0.47 9.30 10.09
C ILE A 410 0.99 10.56 10.79
N ASP A 411 0.43 10.77 11.97
CA ASP A 411 0.44 11.98 12.77
C ASP A 411 1.88 12.33 13.14
N LEU A 412 2.55 13.13 12.30
CA LEU A 412 3.76 13.87 12.67
C LEU A 412 3.38 15.16 13.42
N ASN A 413 2.30 15.15 14.20
CA ASN A 413 2.03 16.24 15.12
C ASN A 413 3.15 16.26 16.17
N PRO A 414 3.96 17.33 16.26
CA PRO A 414 5.07 17.40 17.20
C PRO A 414 4.61 17.29 18.66
N ALA A 415 3.32 17.52 18.92
CA ALA A 415 2.72 17.42 20.25
C ALA A 415 2.32 15.99 20.64
N ASN A 416 2.11 15.07 19.69
CA ASN A 416 1.73 13.68 19.97
C ASN A 416 1.95 12.80 18.72
N PRO A 417 3.17 12.32 18.44
CA PRO A 417 3.43 11.53 17.24
C PRO A 417 2.67 10.19 17.30
N SER A 418 1.83 9.90 16.30
CA SER A 418 1.23 8.57 16.22
C SER A 418 2.36 7.58 15.91
N THR A 419 2.72 6.76 16.89
CA THR A 419 3.75 5.71 16.78
C THR A 419 3.29 4.52 15.95
N TYR A 420 2.18 4.65 15.20
CA TYR A 420 1.48 3.53 14.57
C TYR A 420 1.11 3.81 13.13
N CYS A 421 1.28 2.83 12.27
CA CYS A 421 0.71 2.88 10.93
C CYS A 421 0.37 1.47 10.42
N SER A 422 -0.50 1.41 9.40
CA SER A 422 -0.74 0.17 8.68
C SER A 422 0.51 -0.20 7.85
N PRO A 423 0.67 -1.48 7.46
CA PRO A 423 1.87 -1.89 6.74
C PRO A 423 1.97 -1.24 5.36
N GLN A 424 0.83 -1.05 4.70
CA GLN A 424 0.74 -0.33 3.44
C GLN A 424 1.17 1.14 3.58
N ALA A 425 0.71 1.81 4.66
CA ALA A 425 1.05 3.19 4.93
C ALA A 425 2.54 3.35 5.29
N TYR A 426 3.14 2.39 6.02
CA TYR A 426 4.58 2.34 6.28
C TYR A 426 5.39 2.28 4.98
N CYS A 427 5.08 1.32 4.09
CA CYS A 427 5.77 1.18 2.82
C CYS A 427 5.68 2.46 1.97
N LEU A 428 4.50 3.08 1.92
CA LEU A 428 4.31 4.36 1.23
C LEU A 428 5.13 5.50 1.85
N PHE A 429 5.18 5.56 3.19
CA PHE A 429 5.96 6.56 3.91
C PHE A 429 7.46 6.39 3.66
N VAL A 430 7.98 5.16 3.73
CA VAL A 430 9.37 4.84 3.37
C VAL A 430 9.66 5.26 1.93
N LYS A 431 8.76 4.96 0.97
CA LYS A 431 8.94 5.37 -0.43
C LYS A 431 9.01 6.89 -0.61
N GLN A 432 8.26 7.65 0.18
CA GLN A 432 8.28 9.12 0.14
C GLN A 432 9.56 9.70 0.74
N GLN A 433 10.00 9.18 1.88
CA GLN A 433 11.15 9.73 2.63
C GLN A 433 12.51 9.23 2.12
N HIS A 434 12.59 7.97 1.67
CA HIS A 434 13.83 7.27 1.38
C HIS A 434 14.11 7.06 -0.12
N GLY A 435 13.25 7.57 -1.01
CA GLY A 435 13.22 7.21 -2.44
C GLY A 435 14.59 7.04 -3.12
N SER A 436 14.76 5.94 -3.88
CA SER A 436 15.89 5.60 -4.77
C SER A 436 17.29 5.40 -4.17
N GLN A 437 17.48 5.53 -2.85
CA GLN A 437 18.82 5.45 -2.25
C GLN A 437 19.31 4.01 -1.98
N ASP A 438 18.40 3.04 -1.79
CA ASP A 438 18.74 1.62 -1.60
C ASP A 438 17.93 0.71 -2.54
N LYS A 439 18.63 0.05 -3.47
CA LYS A 439 18.02 -0.83 -4.47
C LYS A 439 17.27 -2.02 -3.88
N LYS A 440 17.63 -2.50 -2.69
CA LYS A 440 16.93 -3.60 -2.01
C LYS A 440 15.61 -3.11 -1.43
N ILE A 441 15.60 -1.93 -0.81
CA ILE A 441 14.37 -1.32 -0.31
C ILE A 441 13.42 -1.01 -1.47
N ASP A 442 13.94 -0.43 -2.56
CA ASP A 442 13.12 -0.18 -3.77
C ASP A 442 12.54 -1.48 -4.34
N ALA A 443 13.34 -2.56 -4.39
CA ALA A 443 12.86 -3.86 -4.85
C ALA A 443 11.76 -4.43 -3.94
N LEU A 444 11.89 -4.31 -2.62
CA LEU A 444 10.85 -4.75 -1.67
C LEU A 444 9.59 -3.91 -1.76
N LEU A 445 9.75 -2.59 -1.94
CA LEU A 445 8.62 -1.70 -2.19
C LEU A 445 7.91 -2.15 -3.46
N ASP A 446 8.62 -2.33 -4.57
CA ASP A 446 8.04 -2.79 -5.83
C ASP A 446 7.35 -4.16 -5.71
N GLU A 447 7.95 -5.11 -4.99
CA GLU A 447 7.33 -6.41 -4.69
C GLU A 447 6.03 -6.25 -3.87
N ALA A 448 6.01 -5.34 -2.90
CA ALA A 448 4.84 -5.04 -2.09
C ALA A 448 3.72 -4.41 -2.93
N PHE A 449 4.05 -3.36 -3.69
CA PHE A 449 3.11 -2.66 -4.58
C PHE A 449 2.45 -3.60 -5.59
N GLN A 450 3.21 -4.58 -6.08
CA GLN A 450 2.73 -5.51 -7.09
C GLN A 450 2.17 -6.81 -6.49
N HIS A 451 2.27 -7.02 -5.18
CA HIS A 451 2.05 -8.31 -4.52
C HIS A 451 2.79 -9.48 -5.19
N LYS A 452 3.98 -9.21 -5.72
CA LYS A 452 4.76 -10.17 -6.50
C LYS A 452 5.08 -11.40 -5.63
N ASN A 453 4.89 -12.59 -6.19
CA ASN A 453 5.06 -13.87 -5.46
C ASN A 453 4.20 -13.99 -4.19
N GLY A 454 3.08 -13.27 -4.10
CA GLY A 454 2.21 -13.27 -2.92
C GLY A 454 2.77 -12.50 -1.72
N LYS A 455 3.78 -11.64 -1.92
CA LYS A 455 4.32 -10.80 -0.85
C LYS A 455 3.27 -9.78 -0.41
N THR A 456 2.90 -9.82 0.88
CA THR A 456 1.93 -8.89 1.47
C THR A 456 2.60 -7.58 1.90
N TRP A 457 1.81 -6.53 2.10
CA TRP A 457 2.29 -5.29 2.71
C TRP A 457 2.94 -5.51 4.06
N TRP A 458 2.38 -6.40 4.88
CA TRP A 458 2.94 -6.75 6.19
C TRP A 458 4.35 -7.32 6.07
N THR A 459 4.52 -8.33 5.23
CA THR A 459 5.81 -8.98 5.01
C THR A 459 6.85 -7.99 4.50
N ALA A 460 6.50 -7.19 3.48
CA ALA A 460 7.40 -6.20 2.93
C ALA A 460 7.75 -5.09 3.92
N ALA A 461 6.77 -4.56 4.67
CA ALA A 461 7.00 -3.50 5.65
C ALA A 461 7.97 -3.97 6.75
N LYS A 462 7.84 -5.22 7.21
CA LYS A 462 8.77 -5.80 8.19
C LYS A 462 10.18 -6.01 7.60
N GLU A 463 10.29 -6.56 6.39
CA GLU A 463 11.59 -6.72 5.72
C GLU A 463 12.27 -5.36 5.45
N ILE A 464 11.51 -4.34 5.04
CA ILE A 464 12.00 -2.98 4.83
C ILE A 464 12.47 -2.37 6.17
N GLN A 465 11.69 -2.53 7.24
CA GLN A 465 12.06 -2.06 8.57
C GLN A 465 13.36 -2.72 9.05
N ASP A 466 13.52 -4.04 8.84
CA ASP A 466 14.76 -4.77 9.16
C ASP A 466 15.96 -4.32 8.31
N LEU A 467 15.75 -3.96 7.02
CA LEU A 467 16.81 -3.43 6.17
C LEU A 467 17.23 -2.01 6.56
N LEU A 468 16.26 -1.14 6.86
CA LEU A 468 16.53 0.20 7.36
C LEU A 468 17.38 0.15 8.64
N GLN A 469 17.13 -0.81 9.53
CA GLN A 469 17.96 -0.99 10.73
C GLN A 469 19.42 -1.40 10.45
N GLN A 470 19.70 -1.97 9.28
CA GLN A 470 21.05 -2.37 8.86
C GLN A 470 21.83 -1.23 8.19
N LEU A 471 21.18 -0.11 7.86
CA LEU A 471 21.85 1.03 7.22
C LEU A 471 22.70 1.82 8.22
N PRO A 472 23.76 2.52 7.75
CA PRO A 472 24.66 3.28 8.61
C PRO A 472 23.95 4.39 9.39
N ALA A 473 24.37 4.63 10.64
CA ALA A 473 23.83 5.69 11.48
C ALA A 473 23.99 7.08 10.81
N GLY A 474 22.88 7.82 10.68
CA GLY A 474 22.81 9.11 10.00
C GLY A 474 22.28 9.07 8.55
N ALA A 475 22.07 7.88 7.98
CA ALA A 475 21.47 7.72 6.65
C ALA A 475 19.92 7.71 6.66
N ILE A 476 19.29 7.58 7.84
CA ILE A 476 17.84 7.46 8.00
C ILE A 476 17.38 8.39 9.12
N GLU A 477 16.26 9.08 8.92
CA GLU A 477 15.58 9.77 10.03
C GLU A 477 15.14 8.78 11.12
N SER A 478 15.46 9.07 12.38
CA SER A 478 15.14 8.18 13.52
C SER A 478 13.65 7.84 13.60
N THR A 479 12.80 8.74 13.13
CA THR A 479 11.34 8.58 13.03
C THR A 479 10.91 7.34 12.26
N LEU A 480 11.65 6.90 11.21
CA LEU A 480 11.29 5.71 10.41
C LEU A 480 11.50 4.38 11.16
N LEU A 481 12.45 4.36 12.10
CA LEU A 481 12.80 3.18 12.89
C LEU A 481 11.87 3.01 14.11
N ASP A 482 11.30 4.11 14.59
CA ASP A 482 10.48 4.16 15.80
C ASP A 482 8.98 3.94 15.53
N ILE A 483 8.56 3.86 14.26
CA ILE A 483 7.17 3.57 13.88
C ILE A 483 6.86 2.08 14.09
N SER A 484 5.88 1.80 14.94
CA SER A 484 5.30 0.47 15.12
C SER A 484 4.33 0.16 13.97
N ILE A 485 4.69 -0.83 13.16
CA ILE A 485 3.82 -1.35 12.11
C ILE A 485 2.82 -2.30 12.78
N ILE A 486 1.53 -1.97 12.71
CA ILE A 486 0.48 -2.86 13.20
C ILE A 486 -0.09 -3.64 12.00
N PRO A 487 -0.25 -4.98 12.08
CA PRO A 487 -0.97 -5.73 11.03
C PRO A 487 -2.34 -5.10 10.82
N GLU A 488 -2.90 -5.17 9.60
CA GLU A 488 -4.16 -4.50 9.23
C GLU A 488 -5.19 -4.52 10.37
N VAL A 489 -5.29 -3.37 11.03
CA VAL A 489 -6.21 -3.12 12.11
C VAL A 489 -7.46 -2.61 11.42
N ASN A 490 -8.46 -3.46 11.25
CA ASN A 490 -9.76 -2.95 10.84
C ASN A 490 -10.25 -1.92 11.87
N SER A 491 -11.14 -1.03 11.44
CA SER A 491 -11.69 0.03 12.30
C SER A 491 -12.29 -0.50 13.61
N ALA A 492 -12.81 -1.73 13.60
CA ALA A 492 -13.30 -2.43 14.80
C ALA A 492 -12.19 -2.70 15.83
N ILE A 493 -11.00 -3.16 15.43
CA ILE A 493 -9.88 -3.37 16.36
C ILE A 493 -9.36 -2.01 16.87
N LYS A 494 -9.36 -0.95 16.05
CA LYS A 494 -8.97 0.40 16.51
C LYS A 494 -9.94 0.94 17.56
N ALA A 495 -11.25 0.83 17.32
CA ALA A 495 -12.28 1.20 18.27
C ALA A 495 -12.17 0.38 19.56
N GLU A 496 -11.84 -0.91 19.45
CA GLU A 496 -11.61 -1.77 20.60
C GLU A 496 -10.38 -1.33 21.41
N PHE A 497 -9.28 -0.90 20.78
CA PHE A 497 -8.14 -0.30 21.50
C PHE A 497 -8.53 1.01 22.21
N GLU A 498 -9.31 1.88 21.59
CA GLU A 498 -9.83 3.10 22.22
C GLU A 498 -10.71 2.78 23.44
N ARG A 499 -11.59 1.78 23.32
CA ARG A 499 -12.39 1.26 24.43
C ARG A 499 -11.51 0.69 25.54
N ILE A 500 -10.53 -0.14 25.20
CA ILE A 500 -9.58 -0.75 26.14
C ILE A 500 -8.77 0.31 26.90
N ASN A 501 -8.43 1.42 26.25
CA ASN A 501 -7.75 2.54 26.90
C ASN A 501 -8.57 3.18 28.01
N GLN A 502 -9.90 3.13 27.93
CA GLN A 502 -10.81 3.62 28.96
C GLN A 502 -11.02 2.63 30.12
N ILE A 503 -10.60 1.37 29.98
CA ILE A 503 -10.72 0.38 31.05
C ILE A 503 -9.71 0.67 32.15
N VAL A 504 -10.23 0.93 33.36
CA VAL A 504 -9.43 1.22 34.56
C VAL A 504 -8.99 -0.07 35.27
N ASP A 505 -9.82 -1.12 35.27
CA ASP A 505 -9.46 -2.38 35.90
C ASP A 505 -8.44 -3.16 35.08
N SER A 506 -7.29 -3.46 35.66
CA SER A 506 -6.19 -4.13 34.98
C SER A 506 -6.56 -5.56 34.53
N THR A 507 -7.47 -6.24 35.22
CA THR A 507 -7.86 -7.63 34.90
C THR A 507 -8.79 -7.65 33.70
N GLU A 508 -9.78 -6.76 33.68
CA GLU A 508 -10.67 -6.54 32.55
C GLU A 508 -9.88 -6.06 31.32
N LYS A 509 -8.89 -5.17 31.53
CA LYS A 509 -8.02 -4.68 30.47
C LYS A 509 -7.17 -5.78 29.85
N ILE A 510 -6.60 -6.65 30.68
CA ILE A 510 -5.88 -7.85 30.22
C ILE A 510 -6.80 -8.75 29.39
N ASN A 511 -7.98 -9.10 29.92
CA ASN A 511 -8.92 -9.99 29.22
C ASN A 511 -9.37 -9.41 27.87
N ALA A 512 -9.55 -8.10 27.79
CA ALA A 512 -9.90 -7.42 26.54
C ALA A 512 -8.75 -7.45 25.53
N LEU A 513 -7.52 -7.18 25.98
CA LEU A 513 -6.31 -7.25 25.13
C LEU A 513 -6.03 -8.69 24.64
N GLU A 514 -6.21 -9.70 25.49
CA GLU A 514 -6.02 -11.11 25.12
C GLU A 514 -7.02 -11.57 24.04
N LYS A 515 -8.25 -11.04 24.06
CA LYS A 515 -9.28 -11.32 23.04
C LYS A 515 -8.95 -10.76 21.65
N ILE A 516 -8.15 -9.70 21.56
CA ILE A 516 -7.72 -9.13 20.26
C ILE A 516 -6.72 -10.06 19.54
N GLY A 517 -6.07 -10.99 20.24
CA GLY A 517 -5.16 -11.96 19.65
C GLY A 517 -3.69 -11.59 19.88
N ILE A 518 -3.08 -12.28 20.84
CA ILE A 518 -1.77 -11.98 21.43
C ILE A 518 -0.59 -12.24 20.47
N GLN A 519 -0.78 -13.08 19.44
CA GLN A 519 0.37 -13.71 18.78
C GLN A 519 1.02 -12.88 17.65
N ASN A 520 0.32 -11.91 17.04
CA ASN A 520 0.85 -11.15 15.91
C ASN A 520 0.76 -9.61 16.05
N ASN A 521 0.24 -9.07 17.15
CA ASN A 521 0.07 -7.63 17.32
C ASN A 521 1.03 -7.07 18.38
N ILE A 522 2.09 -6.39 17.93
CA ILE A 522 3.13 -5.83 18.79
C ILE A 522 2.58 -4.80 19.80
N GLU A 523 1.49 -4.10 19.46
CA GLU A 523 0.88 -3.12 20.35
C GLU A 523 0.09 -3.79 21.48
N VAL A 524 -0.63 -4.88 21.18
CA VAL A 524 -1.25 -5.73 22.21
C VAL A 524 -0.18 -6.22 23.19
N GLN A 525 0.94 -6.71 22.67
CA GLN A 525 2.05 -7.21 23.48
C GLN A 525 2.67 -6.09 24.34
N ARG A 526 2.91 -4.91 23.76
CA ARG A 526 3.42 -3.73 24.48
C ARG A 526 2.52 -3.29 25.64
N GLN A 527 1.20 -3.35 25.47
CA GLN A 527 0.25 -3.02 26.54
C GLN A 527 0.09 -4.14 27.57
N LEU A 528 0.16 -5.41 27.15
CA LEU A 528 0.04 -6.57 28.03
C LEU A 528 1.26 -6.73 28.94
N ILE A 529 2.49 -6.45 28.47
CA ILE A 529 3.71 -6.64 29.26
C ILE A 529 3.65 -5.90 30.62
N PRO A 530 3.39 -4.58 30.70
CA PRO A 530 3.27 -3.89 31.98
C PRO A 530 2.16 -4.45 32.88
N LEU A 531 1.02 -4.83 32.29
CA LEU A 531 -0.13 -5.37 33.03
C LEU A 531 0.17 -6.76 33.60
N TYR A 532 0.84 -7.62 32.83
CA TYR A 532 1.30 -8.93 33.29
C TYR A 532 2.35 -8.81 34.38
N VAL A 533 3.32 -7.90 34.23
CA VAL A 533 4.32 -7.62 35.28
C VAL A 533 3.62 -7.13 36.57
N GLN A 534 2.63 -6.23 36.45
CA GLN A 534 1.86 -5.73 37.59
C GLN A 534 1.06 -6.83 38.31
N LYS A 535 0.59 -7.84 37.57
CA LYS A 535 -0.19 -8.98 38.09
C LYS A 535 0.66 -10.21 38.40
N GLU A 536 1.99 -10.11 38.29
CA GLU A 536 2.95 -11.21 38.47
C GLU A 536 2.68 -12.43 37.56
N ARG A 537 2.09 -12.18 36.38
CA ARG A 537 1.79 -13.16 35.32
C ARG A 537 3.04 -13.46 34.47
N TRP A 538 4.07 -14.01 35.11
CA TRP A 538 5.39 -14.18 34.49
C TRP A 538 5.45 -15.22 33.38
N ASP A 539 4.58 -16.23 33.41
CA ASP A 539 4.51 -17.23 32.34
C ASP A 539 4.03 -16.61 31.03
N ASP A 540 3.06 -15.69 31.10
CA ASP A 540 2.59 -14.96 29.93
C ASP A 540 3.65 -13.99 29.39
N VAL A 541 4.43 -13.34 30.27
CA VAL A 541 5.59 -12.53 29.86
C VAL A 541 6.63 -13.39 29.14
N ARG A 542 6.93 -14.58 29.65
CA ARG A 542 7.86 -15.53 29.00
C ARG A 542 7.34 -15.98 27.64
N GLU A 543 6.04 -16.20 27.51
CA GLU A 543 5.41 -16.56 26.25
C GLU A 543 5.55 -15.44 25.22
N ILE A 544 5.27 -14.18 25.58
CA ILE A 544 5.47 -13.02 24.69
C ILE A 544 6.93 -12.92 24.26
N VAL A 545 7.89 -13.01 25.19
CA VAL A 545 9.33 -12.90 24.88
C VAL A 545 9.85 -14.09 24.06
N ARG A 546 9.27 -15.29 24.18
CA ARG A 546 9.63 -16.45 23.34
C ARG A 546 9.00 -16.38 21.95
N ASN A 547 7.77 -15.88 21.87
CA ASN A 547 6.99 -15.81 20.65
C ASN A 547 7.29 -14.54 19.85
N SER A 548 8.05 -13.59 20.39
CA SER A 548 8.65 -12.48 19.64
C SER A 548 9.75 -12.97 18.70
N LYS A 549 9.36 -13.76 17.70
CA LYS A 549 10.18 -14.15 16.55
C LYS A 549 10.08 -13.14 15.39
N GLY A 550 9.46 -11.97 15.65
CA GLY A 550 9.34 -10.86 14.70
C GLY A 550 10.65 -10.09 14.48
N SER A 551 10.54 -8.94 13.81
CA SER A 551 11.66 -8.05 13.45
C SER A 551 12.53 -7.70 14.66
N LEU A 552 13.79 -7.33 14.42
CA LEU A 552 14.70 -6.90 15.49
C LEU A 552 14.12 -5.71 16.29
N THR A 553 13.30 -4.88 15.64
CA THR A 553 12.51 -3.80 16.25
C THR A 553 11.51 -4.30 17.28
N ASP A 554 10.67 -5.28 16.94
CA ASP A 554 9.63 -5.79 17.83
C ASP A 554 10.26 -6.39 19.09
N GLN A 555 11.40 -7.08 18.93
CA GLN A 555 12.18 -7.60 20.05
C GLN A 555 12.78 -6.49 20.93
N HIS A 556 13.19 -5.37 20.34
CA HIS A 556 13.70 -4.23 21.09
C HIS A 556 12.58 -3.55 21.90
N ILE A 557 11.44 -3.28 21.27
CA ILE A 557 10.24 -2.68 21.90
C ILE A 557 9.77 -3.54 23.08
N ILE A 558 9.66 -4.86 22.89
CA ILE A 558 9.24 -5.79 23.96
C ILE A 558 10.20 -5.75 25.15
N LYS A 559 11.52 -5.71 24.88
CA LYS A 559 12.54 -5.66 25.94
C LYS A 559 12.51 -4.33 26.68
N GLU A 560 12.40 -3.20 25.97
CA GLU A 560 12.28 -1.88 26.57
C GLU A 560 11.02 -1.78 27.44
N CYS A 561 9.88 -2.26 26.95
CA CYS A 561 8.63 -2.26 27.70
C CYS A 561 8.74 -3.09 28.99
N LEU A 562 9.43 -4.24 28.93
CA LEU A 562 9.69 -5.07 30.09
C LEU A 562 10.62 -4.38 31.11
N GLU A 563 11.68 -3.71 30.63
CA GLU A 563 12.60 -2.93 31.47
C GLU A 563 11.87 -1.78 32.19
N VAL A 564 11.07 -1.02 31.46
CA VAL A 564 10.27 0.09 32.00
C VAL A 564 9.23 -0.42 33.00
N ALA A 565 8.56 -1.53 32.71
CA ALA A 565 7.57 -2.10 33.61
C ALA A 565 8.19 -2.57 34.93
N CYS A 566 9.29 -3.33 34.87
CA CYS A 566 9.98 -3.82 36.06
C CYS A 566 10.62 -2.69 36.89
N SER A 567 11.14 -1.65 36.24
CA SER A 567 11.72 -0.50 36.94
C SER A 567 10.66 0.35 37.64
N LYS A 568 9.54 0.71 36.99
CA LYS A 568 8.48 1.52 37.61
C LYS A 568 7.86 0.87 38.84
N LEU A 569 7.59 -0.44 38.78
CA LEU A 569 7.01 -1.18 39.90
C LEU A 569 7.97 -1.32 41.09
N SER A 570 9.28 -1.17 40.87
CA SER A 570 10.27 -1.12 41.95
C SER A 570 10.22 0.20 42.75
N PHE A 571 9.66 1.28 42.19
CA PHE A 571 9.54 2.60 42.84
C PHE A 571 8.18 2.83 43.52
N GLU A 572 7.09 2.21 43.05
CA GLU A 572 5.71 2.49 43.52
C GLU A 572 5.26 1.72 44.78
N SER A 573 6.15 1.40 45.72
CA SER A 573 5.82 0.78 47.02
C SER A 573 5.26 -0.67 46.98
N ARG A 574 5.02 -1.25 45.79
CA ARG A 574 4.72 -2.69 45.62
C ARG A 574 5.99 -3.42 45.17
N LYS A 575 6.58 -4.19 46.07
CA LYS A 575 7.81 -4.94 45.80
C LYS A 575 7.51 -6.19 44.94
N VAL A 576 7.28 -5.99 43.65
CA VAL A 576 7.06 -7.07 42.68
C VAL A 576 8.33 -7.94 42.61
N ILE A 577 8.18 -9.25 42.84
CA ILE A 577 9.30 -10.19 42.82
C ILE A 577 9.57 -10.60 41.37
N VAL A 578 10.55 -9.97 40.74
CA VAL A 578 10.98 -10.34 39.38
C VAL A 578 11.73 -11.70 39.42
N PRO A 579 11.31 -12.71 38.65
CA PRO A 579 11.97 -14.01 38.55
C PRO A 579 13.44 -13.89 38.08
N ASP A 580 14.30 -14.81 38.51
CA ASP A 580 15.73 -14.74 38.23
C ASP A 580 16.08 -14.89 36.75
N ASP A 581 15.28 -15.62 35.97
CA ASP A 581 15.44 -15.76 34.51
C ASP A 581 15.12 -14.44 33.78
N ILE A 582 14.09 -13.73 34.22
CA ILE A 582 13.73 -12.40 33.71
C ILE A 582 14.74 -11.36 34.18
N LYS A 583 15.18 -11.40 35.45
CA LYS A 583 16.28 -10.56 35.95
C LYS A 583 17.57 -10.82 35.19
N GLU A 584 17.90 -12.06 34.85
CA GLU A 584 19.10 -12.38 34.07
C GLU A 584 19.00 -11.84 32.64
N LEU A 585 17.80 -11.80 32.05
CA LEU A 585 17.52 -11.19 30.76
C LEU A 585 17.66 -9.65 30.78
N LEU A 586 17.21 -9.01 31.87
CA LEU A 586 17.31 -7.57 32.11
C LEU A 586 18.75 -7.13 32.51
N ASP A 587 19.38 -7.83 33.46
CA ASP A 587 20.72 -7.51 33.99
C ASP A 587 21.82 -7.68 32.94
N LYS A 588 21.71 -8.70 32.05
CA LYS A 588 22.67 -8.88 30.95
C LYS A 588 22.61 -7.78 29.90
N ASN A 589 21.45 -7.17 29.69
CA ASN A 589 21.25 -6.14 28.66
C ASN A 589 21.24 -4.72 29.22
N SER A 590 21.43 -4.55 30.54
CA SER A 590 21.60 -3.25 31.15
C SER A 590 22.78 -2.50 30.53
N LYS A 591 22.48 -1.30 30.00
CA LYS A 591 23.48 -0.33 29.56
C LYS A 591 24.29 0.11 30.79
N ILE A 592 25.61 0.14 30.65
CA ILE A 592 26.45 0.77 31.66
C ILE A 592 26.70 2.22 31.24
N ASP A 593 26.67 3.14 32.20
CA ASP A 593 26.96 4.58 31.99
C ASP A 593 28.47 4.84 31.86
N VAL A 594 29.16 3.99 31.09
CA VAL A 594 30.60 4.03 30.89
C VAL A 594 30.92 3.72 29.43
N THR A 595 31.70 4.59 28.79
CA THR A 595 32.24 4.35 27.46
C THR A 595 33.38 3.32 27.49
N PRO A 596 33.63 2.58 26.38
CA PRO A 596 34.82 1.73 26.26
C PRO A 596 36.14 2.42 26.57
N LYS A 597 36.24 3.72 26.27
CA LYS A 597 37.42 4.53 26.58
C LYS A 597 37.57 4.72 28.09
N GLU A 598 36.50 5.08 28.78
CA GLU A 598 36.51 5.26 30.24
C GLU A 598 36.81 3.96 30.99
N LEU A 599 36.27 2.82 30.53
CA LEU A 599 36.61 1.51 31.08
C LEU A 599 38.12 1.22 30.99
N ILE A 600 38.73 1.47 29.83
CA ILE A 600 40.16 1.20 29.60
C ILE A 600 41.03 2.18 30.37
N ASP A 601 40.65 3.45 30.40
CA ASP A 601 41.35 4.49 31.14
C ASP A 601 41.35 4.21 32.65
N ALA A 602 40.21 3.76 33.20
CA ALA A 602 40.08 3.36 34.59
C ALA A 602 40.96 2.15 34.92
N VAL A 603 41.01 1.13 34.05
CA VAL A 603 41.91 -0.02 34.23
C VAL A 603 43.38 0.40 34.16
N SER A 604 43.74 1.35 33.29
CA SER A 604 45.08 1.92 33.20
C SER A 604 45.47 2.66 34.48
N GLU A 605 44.55 3.45 35.04
CA GLU A 605 44.74 4.19 36.29
C GLU A 605 44.86 3.25 37.49
N MET A 606 44.01 2.22 37.57
CA MET A 606 44.06 1.18 38.61
C MET A 606 45.36 0.37 38.64
N THR A 607 46.04 0.24 37.50
CA THR A 607 47.28 -0.53 37.37
C THR A 607 48.54 0.35 37.37
N GLY A 608 48.38 1.67 37.28
CA GLY A 608 49.49 2.61 37.13
C GLY A 608 50.23 2.50 35.79
N LEU A 609 49.63 1.85 34.79
CA LEU A 609 50.23 1.65 33.46
C LEU A 609 49.89 2.84 32.54
N ALA A 610 50.82 3.17 31.63
CA ALA A 610 50.68 4.33 30.74
C ALA A 610 49.55 4.16 29.71
N LYS A 611 48.70 5.20 29.59
CA LYS A 611 47.67 5.28 28.54
C LYS A 611 48.33 5.34 27.16
N GLY A 612 47.84 4.54 26.22
CA GLY A 612 48.38 4.50 24.85
C GLY A 612 49.56 3.54 24.63
N GLY A 613 49.93 2.72 25.64
CA GLY A 613 50.92 1.65 25.52
C GLY A 613 50.33 0.30 25.06
N GLY A 614 51.21 -0.70 24.86
CA GLY A 614 50.86 -2.06 24.41
C GLY A 614 49.76 -2.72 25.24
N PHE A 615 49.73 -2.47 26.56
CA PHE A 615 48.66 -2.89 27.46
C PHE A 615 47.28 -2.36 27.03
N THR A 616 47.14 -1.03 26.90
CA THR A 616 45.86 -0.42 26.51
C THR A 616 45.41 -0.80 25.10
N TYR A 617 46.34 -1.00 24.15
CA TYR A 617 46.01 -1.52 22.82
C TYR A 617 45.51 -2.97 22.86
N GLY A 618 46.14 -3.82 23.68
CA GLY A 618 45.69 -5.20 23.90
C GLY A 618 44.29 -5.26 24.51
N LEU A 619 44.01 -4.41 25.52
CA LEU A 619 42.67 -4.31 26.11
C LEU A 619 41.63 -3.84 25.09
N ARG A 620 41.96 -2.85 24.24
CA ARG A 620 41.09 -2.40 23.15
C ARG A 620 40.73 -3.54 22.21
N GLY A 621 41.72 -4.32 21.78
CA GLY A 621 41.51 -5.44 20.88
C GLY A 621 40.60 -6.52 21.46
N ARG A 622 40.79 -6.88 22.74
CA ARG A 622 40.00 -7.93 23.41
C ARG A 622 38.60 -7.46 23.81
N LEU A 623 38.45 -6.19 24.18
CA LEU A 623 37.14 -5.61 24.41
C LEU A 623 36.34 -5.57 23.11
N LEU A 624 36.97 -5.19 21.99
CA LEU A 624 36.37 -5.24 20.66
C LEU A 624 35.92 -6.66 20.29
N GLU A 625 36.77 -7.67 20.52
CA GLU A 625 36.43 -9.08 20.29
C GLU A 625 35.28 -9.59 21.17
N SER A 626 35.13 -9.03 22.37
CA SER A 626 34.05 -9.42 23.30
C SER A 626 32.71 -8.80 22.95
N ILE A 627 32.75 -7.63 22.30
CA ILE A 627 31.58 -6.87 21.84
C ILE A 627 31.14 -7.34 20.45
N ARG A 628 32.09 -7.74 19.59
CA ARG A 628 31.83 -8.10 18.19
C ARG A 628 30.77 -9.18 18.01
N PRO A 629 30.71 -10.30 18.77
CA PRO A 629 29.66 -11.30 18.62
C PRO A 629 28.26 -10.73 18.87
N ARG A 630 28.14 -9.82 19.84
CA ARG A 630 26.88 -9.13 20.12
C ARG A 630 26.52 -8.19 18.98
N TYR A 631 27.46 -7.36 18.53
CA TYR A 631 27.22 -6.45 17.43
C TYR A 631 26.88 -7.20 16.14
N GLN A 632 27.54 -8.32 15.86
CA GLN A 632 27.21 -9.23 14.76
C GLN A 632 25.80 -9.83 14.90
N GLN A 633 25.37 -10.18 16.11
CA GLN A 633 24.00 -10.63 16.38
C GLN A 633 22.97 -9.48 16.27
N GLU A 634 23.40 -8.24 16.53
CA GLU A 634 22.62 -7.01 16.38
C GLU A 634 22.70 -6.43 14.95
N GLY A 635 23.35 -7.12 14.00
CA GLY A 635 23.49 -6.68 12.62
C GLY A 635 24.40 -5.47 12.41
N ARG A 636 25.23 -5.12 13.39
CA ARG A 636 26.16 -3.98 13.38
C ARG A 636 27.61 -4.45 13.31
N GLU A 637 28.47 -3.73 12.61
CA GLU A 637 29.93 -3.92 12.72
C GLU A 637 30.55 -2.83 13.60
N VAL A 638 31.32 -3.24 14.60
CA VAL A 638 32.19 -2.32 15.36
C VAL A 638 33.61 -2.59 14.92
N HIS A 639 34.16 -1.63 14.18
CA HIS A 639 35.58 -1.57 13.86
C HIS A 639 36.36 -0.80 14.93
N HIS A 640 35.70 0.16 15.60
CA HIS A 640 36.31 1.03 16.60
C HIS A 640 35.45 1.14 17.87
N LEU A 641 36.09 0.99 19.02
CA LEU A 641 35.43 1.05 20.32
C LEU A 641 34.75 2.39 20.62
N ASN A 642 35.12 3.48 19.95
CA ASN A 642 34.53 4.81 20.19
C ASN A 642 33.04 4.88 19.82
N GLN A 643 32.56 3.92 19.03
CA GLN A 643 31.16 3.82 18.58
C GLN A 643 30.36 2.77 19.37
N ALA A 644 31.01 2.07 20.32
CA ALA A 644 30.39 0.98 21.04
C ALA A 644 29.72 1.46 22.35
N THR A 645 28.45 1.12 22.53
CA THR A 645 27.76 1.24 23.82
C THR A 645 28.03 -0.03 24.61
N LEU A 646 28.59 0.07 25.81
CA LEU A 646 28.84 -1.12 26.63
C LEU A 646 27.57 -1.57 27.34
N LEU A 647 27.32 -2.87 27.28
CA LEU A 647 26.37 -3.56 28.15
C LEU A 647 27.15 -4.29 29.24
N LYS A 648 26.49 -4.55 30.38
CA LYS A 648 27.09 -5.31 31.47
C LYS A 648 27.65 -6.66 31.00
N LYS A 649 26.94 -7.36 30.10
CA LYS A 649 27.43 -8.63 29.51
C LYS A 649 28.73 -8.49 28.71
N ASP A 650 29.02 -7.33 28.13
CA ASP A 650 30.24 -7.11 27.34
C ASP A 650 31.47 -7.08 28.25
N VAL A 651 31.37 -6.47 29.44
CA VAL A 651 32.43 -6.44 30.46
C VAL A 651 32.69 -7.85 30.99
N TYR A 652 31.64 -8.65 31.18
CA TYR A 652 31.76 -10.04 31.61
C TYR A 652 32.45 -10.91 30.56
N ASN A 653 32.06 -10.75 29.29
CA ASN A 653 32.70 -11.45 28.18
C ASN A 653 34.17 -11.05 28.05
N PHE A 654 34.47 -9.76 28.20
CA PHE A 654 35.81 -9.21 28.18
C PHE A 654 36.72 -9.79 29.27
N VAL A 655 36.27 -9.78 30.52
CA VAL A 655 37.05 -10.35 31.62
C VAL A 655 37.21 -11.87 31.46
N SER A 656 36.15 -12.57 31.05
CA SER A 656 36.18 -14.01 30.78
C SER A 656 37.15 -14.38 29.66
N LEU A 657 37.22 -13.59 28.59
CA LEU A 657 38.16 -13.77 27.49
C LEU A 657 39.60 -13.64 27.99
N LEU A 658 39.91 -12.56 28.72
CA LEU A 658 41.24 -12.33 29.30
C LEU A 658 41.65 -13.43 30.29
N ASP A 659 40.72 -13.88 31.13
CA ASP A 659 40.95 -14.92 32.13
C ASP A 659 41.30 -16.27 31.49
N ARG A 660 40.64 -16.62 30.38
CA ARG A 660 40.97 -17.81 29.57
C ARG A 660 42.32 -17.69 28.88
N GLU A 661 42.67 -16.51 28.37
CA GLU A 661 43.96 -16.28 27.71
C GLU A 661 45.13 -16.37 28.69
N LEU A 662 44.96 -15.78 29.87
CA LEU A 662 45.91 -15.92 30.98
C LEU A 662 46.10 -17.39 31.37
N HIS A 663 45.03 -18.17 31.50
CA HIS A 663 45.12 -19.59 31.80
C HIS A 663 45.88 -20.38 30.73
N ARG A 664 45.66 -20.06 29.44
CA ARG A 664 46.39 -20.71 28.34
C ARG A 664 47.88 -20.39 28.35
N ALA A 665 48.25 -19.16 28.71
CA ALA A 665 49.64 -18.71 28.75
C ALA A 665 50.37 -19.13 30.04
N GLU A 666 49.65 -19.20 31.16
CA GLU A 666 50.15 -19.57 32.48
C GLU A 666 49.20 -20.61 33.10
N PRO A 667 49.43 -21.92 32.89
CA PRO A 667 48.54 -22.98 33.38
C PRO A 667 48.33 -23.00 34.90
N ALA A 668 49.23 -22.34 35.66
CA ALA A 668 49.09 -22.13 37.10
C ALA A 668 47.98 -21.13 37.49
N HIS A 669 47.57 -20.25 36.57
CA HIS A 669 46.43 -19.35 36.75
C HIS A 669 45.13 -20.15 36.64
N LYS A 670 44.29 -20.15 37.69
CA LYS A 670 43.00 -20.87 37.66
C LYS A 670 41.90 -19.98 37.14
N ILE A 671 41.18 -20.43 36.12
CA ILE A 671 39.99 -19.76 35.57
C ILE A 671 38.99 -19.46 36.69
N MET A 672 38.45 -18.25 36.71
CA MET A 672 37.44 -17.81 37.64
C MET A 672 36.15 -18.63 37.46
N ASN A 673 35.58 -19.10 38.57
CA ASN A 673 34.24 -19.68 38.53
C ASN A 673 33.18 -18.58 38.38
N LYS A 674 31.94 -18.95 38.03
CA LYS A 674 30.83 -18.00 37.79
C LYS A 674 30.67 -16.98 38.92
N GLN A 675 30.71 -17.43 40.18
CA GLN A 675 30.55 -16.56 41.35
C GLN A 675 31.68 -15.53 41.49
N LYS A 676 32.95 -15.95 41.28
CA LYS A 676 34.11 -15.05 41.32
C LYS A 676 34.10 -14.05 40.17
N LEU A 677 33.73 -14.49 38.97
CA LEU A 677 33.63 -13.62 37.79
C LEU A 677 32.56 -12.54 37.98
N THR A 678 31.38 -12.91 38.49
CA THR A 678 30.30 -11.96 38.82
C THR A 678 30.74 -10.94 39.87
N GLN A 679 31.36 -11.39 40.97
CA GLN A 679 31.87 -10.49 42.00
C GLN A 679 32.95 -9.55 41.45
N PHE A 680 33.85 -10.06 40.61
CA PHE A 680 34.90 -9.28 39.97
C PHE A 680 34.34 -8.19 39.05
N CYS A 681 33.43 -8.56 38.15
CA CYS A 681 32.91 -7.63 37.13
C CYS A 681 31.99 -6.57 37.74
N ASN A 682 31.13 -6.92 38.71
CA ASN A 682 30.32 -5.91 39.41
C ASN A 682 31.20 -4.92 40.17
N THR A 683 32.22 -5.42 40.89
CA THR A 683 33.18 -4.56 41.59
C THR A 683 33.94 -3.66 40.61
N LEU A 684 34.31 -4.16 39.44
CA LEU A 684 34.97 -3.36 38.40
C LEU A 684 34.05 -2.24 37.91
N ILE A 685 32.80 -2.55 37.54
CA ILE A 685 31.82 -1.58 37.03
C ILE A 685 31.49 -0.51 38.09
N ASP A 686 31.24 -0.92 39.34
CA ASP A 686 30.91 -0.01 40.44
C ASP A 686 32.05 0.99 40.71
N ASN A 687 33.31 0.56 40.59
CA ASN A 687 34.47 1.44 40.78
C ASN A 687 34.68 2.43 39.62
N ILE A 688 34.31 2.05 38.40
CA ILE A 688 34.43 2.94 37.23
C ILE A 688 33.35 4.02 37.26
N ASN A 689 32.14 3.68 37.71
CA ASN A 689 31.04 4.63 37.88
C ASN A 689 31.28 5.65 39.02
N ASN A 690 32.22 5.39 39.93
CA ASN A 690 32.44 6.23 41.12
C ASN A 690 33.94 6.52 41.39
N PRO A 691 34.60 7.31 40.52
CA PRO A 691 36.06 7.49 40.53
C PRO A 691 36.59 8.28 41.74
N GLN A 692 35.75 8.95 42.54
CA GLN A 692 36.19 9.57 43.81
C GLN A 692 36.76 8.55 44.80
N VAL A 693 36.34 7.28 44.73
CA VAL A 693 36.86 6.20 45.58
C VAL A 693 38.34 5.89 45.28
N LEU A 694 38.84 6.18 44.08
CA LEU A 694 40.25 5.95 43.71
C LEU A 694 41.21 7.03 44.23
N LYS A 695 40.73 8.24 44.51
CA LYS A 695 41.57 9.36 44.99
C LYS A 695 41.76 9.37 46.51
N ASP A 696 40.78 8.87 47.27
CA ASP A 696 40.80 8.89 48.75
C ASP A 696 41.25 7.57 49.40
N PHE A 697 41.43 6.49 48.63
CA PHE A 697 41.90 5.22 49.16
C PHE A 697 43.39 4.99 48.90
N CYS A 698 44.19 5.08 49.97
CA CYS A 698 45.41 4.28 50.06
C CYS A 698 45.07 2.83 49.70
N TYR A 699 45.68 2.29 48.64
CA TYR A 699 45.50 0.95 48.02
C TYR A 699 45.48 -0.28 48.96
N ARG A 700 45.51 -0.12 50.30
CA ARG A 700 45.74 -1.18 51.29
C ARG A 700 44.49 -1.83 51.90
N LYS A 701 43.24 -1.42 51.61
CA LYS A 701 42.05 -1.94 52.33
C LYS A 701 41.03 -2.77 51.54
N ASN A 702 40.97 -2.72 50.20
CA ASN A 702 40.01 -3.53 49.42
C ASN A 702 40.68 -4.76 48.77
N ARG A 703 40.47 -5.94 49.36
CA ARG A 703 41.06 -7.22 48.91
C ARG A 703 40.60 -7.65 47.51
N VAL A 704 39.41 -7.22 47.06
CA VAL A 704 38.89 -7.54 45.72
C VAL A 704 39.52 -6.62 44.68
N LEU A 705 39.64 -5.32 44.99
CA LEU A 705 40.28 -4.35 44.11
C LEU A 705 41.76 -4.67 43.86
N MET A 706 42.48 -5.10 44.91
CA MET A 706 43.86 -5.60 44.77
C MET A 706 43.94 -6.79 43.81
N LYS A 707 42.99 -7.71 43.88
CA LYS A 707 42.93 -8.85 42.94
C LYS A 707 42.59 -8.44 41.52
N ILE A 708 41.76 -7.40 41.34
CA ILE A 708 41.48 -6.82 40.02
C ILE A 708 42.75 -6.19 39.45
N CYS A 709 43.47 -5.41 40.25
CA CYS A 709 44.76 -4.82 39.87
C CYS A 709 45.80 -5.91 39.53
N GLU A 710 45.99 -6.91 40.41
CA GLU A 710 46.89 -8.04 40.17
C GLU A 710 46.53 -8.81 38.90
N PHE A 711 45.24 -9.03 38.64
CA PHE A 711 44.77 -9.68 37.42
C PHE A 711 45.19 -8.88 36.18
N PHE A 712 44.92 -7.57 36.13
CA PHE A 712 45.27 -6.75 34.98
C PHE A 712 46.78 -6.52 34.84
N LEU A 713 47.55 -6.53 35.92
CA LEU A 713 49.02 -6.53 35.86
C LEU A 713 49.56 -7.84 35.24
N LYS A 714 48.92 -8.98 35.52
CA LYS A 714 49.25 -10.25 34.84
C LYS A 714 48.87 -10.20 33.36
N VAL A 715 47.70 -9.64 33.02
CA VAL A 715 47.29 -9.39 31.61
C VAL A 715 48.34 -8.52 30.90
N ALA A 716 48.82 -7.45 31.55
CA ALA A 716 49.86 -6.59 31.00
C ALA A 716 51.16 -7.36 30.71
N SER A 717 51.63 -8.16 31.68
CA SER A 717 52.81 -9.02 31.48
C SER A 717 52.63 -10.01 30.32
N TYR A 718 51.43 -10.57 30.17
CA TYR A 718 51.09 -11.45 29.06
C TYR A 718 51.10 -10.72 27.70
N PHE A 719 50.56 -9.50 27.63
CA PHE A 719 50.61 -8.69 26.42
C PHE A 719 52.05 -8.28 26.07
N ASP A 720 52.88 -7.88 27.04
CA ASP A 720 54.28 -7.52 26.81
C ASP A 720 55.11 -8.70 26.29
N LYS A 721 54.90 -9.91 26.84
CA LYS A 721 55.56 -11.15 26.36
C LYS A 721 55.19 -11.52 24.91
N ASN A 722 53.98 -11.17 24.46
CA ASN A 722 53.52 -11.44 23.09
C ASN A 722 53.87 -10.32 22.09
N ILE A 723 54.03 -9.08 22.54
CA ILE A 723 54.47 -7.95 21.68
C ILE A 723 55.93 -8.14 21.24
N ILE A 724 56.78 -8.70 22.11
CA ILE A 724 58.20 -8.97 21.81
C ILE A 724 58.37 -10.15 20.82
N THR A 725 57.39 -11.04 20.69
CA THR A 725 57.50 -12.24 19.83
C THR A 725 56.77 -12.15 18.48
N LYS A 726 56.02 -11.07 18.20
CA LYS A 726 55.39 -10.81 16.87
C LYS A 726 55.67 -9.41 16.30
N GLY A 727 56.63 -8.69 16.87
CA GLY A 727 56.83 -7.24 16.72
C GLY A 727 57.56 -6.71 15.49
N VAL A 728 57.80 -7.50 14.42
CA VAL A 728 58.52 -6.98 13.22
C VAL A 728 57.75 -7.10 11.89
N GLU A 729 56.75 -7.97 11.74
CA GLU A 729 56.11 -8.18 10.43
C GLU A 729 54.76 -7.48 10.21
N LYS A 730 54.05 -7.02 11.26
CA LYS A 730 52.72 -6.36 11.08
C LYS A 730 52.73 -4.84 11.12
N THR A 731 53.77 -4.20 11.64
CA THR A 731 53.83 -2.73 11.79
C THR A 731 54.36 -2.01 10.55
N ARG A 732 54.87 -2.74 9.54
CA ARG A 732 55.30 -2.17 8.25
C ARG A 732 54.10 -1.86 7.34
N ASN A 733 53.08 -2.72 7.33
CA ASN A 733 51.88 -2.52 6.52
C ASN A 733 50.87 -1.53 7.13
N PHE A 734 50.97 -1.21 8.43
CA PHE A 734 50.03 -0.28 9.10
C PHE A 734 50.50 1.18 9.10
N LYS A 735 51.77 1.47 8.77
CA LYS A 735 52.31 2.84 8.72
C LYS A 735 52.22 3.47 7.33
N GLU A 736 52.12 2.69 6.26
CA GLU A 736 51.96 3.20 4.90
C GLU A 736 50.52 3.72 4.65
N ASP A 737 49.50 3.13 5.29
CA ASP A 737 48.09 3.57 5.17
C ASP A 737 47.76 4.88 5.93
N PHE A 738 48.66 5.39 6.79
CA PHE A 738 48.44 6.62 7.57
C PHE A 738 49.22 7.85 7.04
N SER A 739 50.09 7.69 6.05
CA SER A 739 50.81 8.82 5.44
C SER A 739 49.97 9.62 4.44
N GLU A 740 48.79 9.14 4.03
CA GLU A 740 47.91 9.85 3.08
C GLU A 740 46.86 10.77 3.74
N ILE A 741 46.83 10.89 5.08
CA ILE A 741 45.82 11.69 5.83
C ILE A 741 46.48 12.78 6.69
N LYS A 742 47.65 13.29 6.29
CA LYS A 742 48.26 14.48 6.90
C LYS A 742 48.69 15.47 5.83
N ASP A 743 47.73 16.24 5.33
CA ASP A 743 47.91 17.60 4.84
C ASP A 743 46.53 18.29 4.87
N ASN A 744 46.27 19.01 5.96
CA ASN A 744 45.42 20.21 6.06
C ASN A 744 45.02 20.41 7.53
N ASP A 745 45.90 21.10 8.28
CA ASP A 745 45.50 22.01 9.34
C ASP A 745 46.78 22.72 9.84
N ASP A 746 47.06 23.88 9.26
CA ASP A 746 47.93 24.89 9.90
C ASP A 746 47.11 26.16 10.18
N LEU A 747 47.24 26.61 11.42
CA LEU A 747 46.44 27.60 12.12
C LEU A 747 46.91 29.04 11.87
N LYS A 748 45.90 29.95 11.82
CA LYS A 748 45.83 31.33 12.39
C LYS A 748 46.45 32.51 11.61
N PRO A 749 46.09 33.79 11.91
CA PRO A 749 44.96 34.33 12.70
C PRO A 749 44.21 35.55 12.04
N GLU A 750 43.06 35.91 12.59
CA GLU A 750 42.36 37.22 12.46
C GLU A 750 43.19 38.37 13.11
N PRO A 751 42.98 39.69 12.82
CA PRO A 751 41.69 40.36 13.12
C PRO A 751 41.29 41.67 12.36
N GLU A 752 40.07 42.13 12.69
CA GLU A 752 39.59 43.52 12.85
C GLU A 752 38.96 44.35 11.70
N ASN A 753 37.62 44.46 11.77
CA ASN A 753 36.74 45.66 11.75
C ASN A 753 37.11 46.93 10.94
N SER A 754 36.24 47.35 10.01
CA SER A 754 35.24 48.45 10.21
C SER A 754 34.76 49.12 8.90
N ASN A 755 33.43 49.26 8.80
CA ASN A 755 32.60 50.37 8.24
C ASN A 755 32.89 51.08 6.90
N GLY A 756 31.81 51.25 6.11
CA GLY A 756 31.60 52.38 5.16
C GLY A 756 31.12 51.94 3.76
N VAL A 757 29.82 51.86 3.44
CA VAL A 757 28.91 52.94 2.98
C VAL A 757 29.06 53.32 1.48
N LYS A 758 27.97 53.02 0.73
CA LYS A 758 27.30 53.75 -0.38
C LYS A 758 27.70 53.64 -1.87
N GLU A 759 26.59 53.64 -2.65
CA GLU A 759 26.34 54.18 -4.01
C GLU A 759 26.99 53.42 -5.20
N GLY A 760 26.36 53.15 -6.34
CA GLY A 760 25.10 53.60 -6.94
C GLY A 760 25.36 53.89 -8.43
N ALA A 761 24.54 53.31 -9.33
CA ALA A 761 24.40 53.65 -10.78
C ALA A 761 25.66 53.41 -11.65
N ASP A 762 25.65 53.18 -12.97
CA ASP A 762 24.65 53.32 -14.02
C ASP A 762 25.24 52.75 -15.35
N LEU A 763 24.39 52.57 -16.37
CA LEU A 763 24.65 52.59 -17.83
C LEU A 763 25.11 51.33 -18.62
N ASN A 764 24.14 50.86 -19.43
CA ASN A 764 24.21 50.36 -20.83
C ASN A 764 25.02 51.30 -21.78
N PRO A 765 25.30 51.02 -23.09
CA PRO A 765 24.60 50.12 -24.03
C PRO A 765 25.46 49.36 -25.10
N GLU A 766 24.77 48.48 -25.85
CA GLU A 766 24.84 48.11 -27.29
C GLU A 766 26.18 48.09 -28.07
N ALA A 767 26.47 46.96 -28.75
CA ALA A 767 26.21 46.74 -30.20
C ALA A 767 27.22 45.78 -30.89
N GLU A 768 26.71 45.07 -31.91
CA GLU A 768 27.41 44.40 -33.04
C GLU A 768 28.19 43.08 -32.79
N SER A 769 28.23 42.09 -33.67
CA SER A 769 27.57 41.75 -34.95
C SER A 769 28.09 40.36 -35.40
N SER A 770 27.55 39.88 -36.55
CA SER A 770 27.95 38.72 -37.38
C SER A 770 27.29 37.39 -36.99
N SER A 771 26.66 36.57 -37.84
CA SER A 771 26.23 36.51 -39.26
C SER A 771 26.44 35.05 -39.69
N GLY A 772 25.44 34.41 -40.29
CA GLY A 772 25.61 33.06 -40.84
C GLY A 772 24.31 32.43 -41.32
N ILE A 773 23.80 32.97 -42.43
CA ILE A 773 22.69 32.44 -43.24
C ILE A 773 23.19 31.24 -44.07
N ASN A 774 22.38 30.19 -44.22
CA ASN A 774 22.06 29.64 -45.54
C ASN A 774 20.81 28.76 -45.51
N GLU A 775 19.91 29.09 -46.43
CA GLU A 775 18.62 28.49 -46.76
C GLU A 775 18.70 27.94 -48.20
N ASN A 776 17.79 27.01 -48.50
CA ASN A 776 17.22 26.65 -49.82
C ASN A 776 17.91 25.58 -50.70
N ASP A 777 17.20 24.48 -50.97
CA ASP A 777 16.42 24.23 -52.22
C ASP A 777 15.89 22.77 -52.22
N GLU A 778 14.58 22.52 -52.22
CA GLU A 778 13.62 22.34 -53.35
C GLU A 778 13.39 20.89 -53.85
N LEU A 779 12.20 20.37 -53.50
CA LEU A 779 11.15 19.67 -54.28
C LEU A 779 11.41 18.63 -55.41
N LYS A 780 10.76 17.45 -55.19
CA LYS A 780 10.00 16.53 -56.11
C LYS A 780 10.77 15.53 -57.02
N PRO A 781 10.10 14.46 -57.54
CA PRO A 781 9.05 13.57 -57.00
C PRO A 781 9.36 12.05 -57.21
N GLU A 782 8.45 11.19 -56.73
CA GLU A 782 8.19 9.75 -57.02
C GLU A 782 8.67 9.19 -58.39
N PRO A 783 8.97 7.87 -58.54
CA PRO A 783 7.93 6.82 -58.40
C PRO A 783 8.37 5.39 -57.99
N GLU A 784 7.35 4.51 -57.94
CA GLU A 784 7.33 3.04 -58.12
C GLU A 784 7.24 2.11 -56.89
N SER A 785 6.22 1.25 -57.01
CA SER A 785 5.82 0.11 -56.21
C SER A 785 6.86 -1.03 -56.21
N PRO A 786 6.73 -2.02 -55.30
CA PRO A 786 6.24 -3.32 -55.78
C PRO A 786 5.38 -4.14 -54.80
N ASN A 787 4.42 -4.83 -55.42
CA ASN A 787 3.92 -6.20 -55.21
C ASN A 787 4.21 -6.99 -53.92
N PHE A 788 3.11 -7.51 -53.38
CA PHE A 788 2.88 -8.84 -52.81
C PHE A 788 3.95 -9.92 -53.07
N ALA A 789 4.34 -10.63 -52.01
CA ALA A 789 4.63 -12.07 -52.04
C ALA A 789 4.42 -12.71 -50.65
N CYS A 790 3.87 -13.93 -50.67
CA CYS A 790 3.49 -14.80 -49.57
C CYS A 790 4.59 -15.10 -48.53
N ASN A 791 4.21 -15.13 -47.24
CA ASN A 791 4.17 -16.35 -46.41
C ASN A 791 3.45 -16.10 -45.10
#